data_AF-A0A1W9MJL4-F1
#
_entry.id   AF-A0A1W9MJL4-F1
#
_cell.length_a   1.000
_cell.length_b   1.000
_cell.length_c   1.000
_cell.angle_alpha   90.00
_cell.angle_beta   90.00
_cell.angle_gamma   90.00
#
_symmetry.space_group_name_H-M   'P 1'
#
loop_
_entity.id
_entity.type
_entity.pdbx_description
1 polymer ?
#
loop_
_entity_poly.entity_id
_entity_poly.type
_entity_poly.pdbx_seq_one_letter_code
_entity_poly.pdbx_strand_id
1 'polypeptide(L)'
;MIKNEKITVGLIGNPNCGKTTIFNALTGARQHVGNWPGKTVEKKEGNFKHNGYDIEVVDLPGTYSLTAYSIEELIARDYVVDEKPDVVIDVIDSTNLERNLYLAVQIIEMKANLILAFNMADLAENQGLKINIKQISDYLKVPIIKITAREGIGIEELKDAIIETQKKEKEVKAEIITYGKDVEGHIKEFTKVIDSHLELPEKYNSRWIALKLIEDDKEILDLIKNLDVKGVVLKEAEKIRKHMASIFGEDVDAVIADARYGFIHGIVAEAVEKKEKKESFTAQAKKTISKPVYGATLAIGTILGIMFLFAGDWIKESFSGFLESAGAPEWLMMILADTIVAGIGAIAIYIPFVVLIFLVYASLESRGVIKGADTISDHFDRITTNRALGIPIFLLLMFIAFNLTFEIAAPLADVVDWFIADVIGGTLEGILTSVNAPDWLLSLALDGVVAGVGSVLVFVPFIFMLFIIIAILEDSGYLARAAFVMDRVMHKIGLHGKSFIPMLIGFGCNVPAIMATRVLENKRDRILTILINPFMSCGARLPVYILFTAAFFTGTTMIFGFSLNTETLVIYSLYLLGIAVAIIMGLIFKNTLFKGLSSPFVMELPPYRMPTLTGVAIHTWERGWVFIKKAGTVIFTTVVLIWFLAALPAGVEYGSEDSYIGGIGKTIAPVFTPIGAGDWQSSVSLFFGFIAKEVVVGAMGVLYGIGDVESPEGGEGLSEALQSTFTPLSAYAFLVFVLLYVPCMVAVATIKREIGWKWAIFTVVYTTAVAYIVALIVYQGGLLIGLG
;
A
#
# COMPACT_ATOMS: atom_id res chain seq x y z
N MET A 1 26.29 39.76 -41.72
CA MET A 1 24.82 39.91 -41.68
C MET A 1 24.31 39.10 -40.51
N ILE A 2 23.71 39.73 -39.50
CA ILE A 2 23.23 39.08 -38.28
C ILE A 2 21.85 38.49 -38.60
N LYS A 3 21.74 37.15 -38.69
CA LYS A 3 20.44 36.47 -38.78
C LYS A 3 19.81 36.41 -37.38
N ASN A 4 19.05 37.43 -36.98
CA ASN A 4 18.23 37.39 -35.77
C ASN A 4 16.95 36.55 -36.01
N GLU A 5 17.11 35.27 -36.37
CA GLU A 5 15.97 34.33 -36.39
C GLU A 5 15.82 33.72 -34.99
N LYS A 6 14.63 33.88 -34.41
CA LYS A 6 14.27 33.31 -33.11
C LYS A 6 13.81 31.86 -33.33
N ILE A 7 14.37 30.90 -32.60
CA ILE A 7 13.98 29.49 -32.64
C ILE A 7 13.32 29.15 -31.30
N THR A 8 12.15 28.50 -31.36
CA THR A 8 11.43 28.00 -30.20
C THR A 8 11.65 26.50 -30.03
N VAL A 9 12.02 26.09 -28.82
CA VAL A 9 12.35 24.70 -28.49
C VAL A 9 11.51 24.23 -27.31
N GLY A 10 10.76 23.15 -27.50
CA GLY A 10 10.07 22.45 -26.42
C GLY A 10 10.96 21.33 -25.86
N LEU A 11 11.31 21.39 -24.58
CA LEU A 11 12.05 20.33 -23.90
C LEU A 11 11.07 19.42 -23.14
N ILE A 12 10.99 18.15 -23.55
CA ILE A 12 10.08 17.14 -23.01
C ILE A 12 10.86 15.90 -22.57
N GLY A 13 10.24 15.04 -21.76
CA GLY A 13 10.83 13.76 -21.36
C GLY A 13 10.19 13.20 -20.10
N ASN A 14 10.51 11.95 -19.80
CA ASN A 14 10.04 11.28 -18.59
C ASN A 14 10.51 12.02 -17.32
N PRO A 15 9.76 11.96 -16.21
CA PRO A 15 10.27 12.37 -14.91
C PRO A 15 11.62 11.72 -14.59
N ASN A 16 12.55 12.50 -14.05
CA ASN A 16 13.90 12.08 -13.65
C ASN A 16 14.87 11.64 -14.76
N CYS A 17 14.55 11.82 -16.06
CA CYS A 17 15.48 11.55 -17.17
C CYS A 17 16.66 12.54 -17.27
N GLY A 18 16.70 13.56 -16.40
CA GLY A 18 17.70 14.62 -16.41
C GLY A 18 17.34 15.84 -17.27
N LYS A 19 16.06 15.97 -17.64
CA LYS A 19 15.49 17.14 -18.34
C LYS A 19 15.91 18.49 -17.73
N THR A 20 15.70 18.68 -16.43
CA THR A 20 16.10 19.91 -15.72
C THR A 20 17.61 20.17 -15.80
N THR A 21 18.44 19.12 -15.78
CA THR A 21 19.90 19.25 -15.91
C THR A 21 20.27 19.76 -17.30
N ILE A 22 19.65 19.22 -18.36
CA ILE A 22 19.86 19.68 -19.74
C ILE A 22 19.34 21.10 -19.93
N PHE A 23 18.15 21.42 -19.40
CA PHE A 23 17.59 22.77 -19.42
C PHE A 23 18.56 23.80 -18.82
N ASN A 24 19.13 23.49 -17.65
CA ASN A 24 20.11 24.33 -16.99
C ASN A 24 21.43 24.44 -17.78
N ALA A 25 21.88 23.34 -18.38
CA ALA A 25 23.09 23.33 -19.22
C ALA A 25 22.93 24.18 -20.50
N LEU A 26 21.72 24.25 -21.06
CA LEU A 26 21.42 25.06 -22.24
C LEU A 26 21.26 26.56 -21.91
N THR A 27 20.49 26.87 -20.85
CA THR A 27 20.03 28.24 -20.57
C THR A 27 20.90 29.00 -19.55
N GLY A 28 21.71 28.29 -18.76
CA GLY A 28 22.49 28.87 -17.68
C GLY A 28 21.62 29.63 -16.68
N ALA A 29 22.03 30.84 -16.29
CA ALA A 29 21.29 31.67 -15.33
C ALA A 29 20.12 32.47 -15.94
N ARG A 30 19.86 32.38 -17.26
CA ARG A 30 18.86 33.19 -17.95
C ARG A 30 17.52 32.46 -18.03
N GLN A 31 16.90 32.26 -16.87
CA GLN A 31 15.66 31.51 -16.73
C GLN A 31 14.56 32.39 -16.13
N HIS A 32 13.33 32.18 -16.58
CA HIS A 32 12.13 32.76 -16.04
C HIS A 32 11.20 31.63 -15.59
N VAL A 33 10.64 31.76 -14.39
CA VAL A 33 9.74 30.78 -13.79
C VAL A 33 8.37 31.43 -13.57
N GLY A 34 7.35 30.84 -14.16
CA GLY A 34 5.95 31.24 -14.01
C GLY A 34 5.04 30.03 -13.86
N ASN A 35 3.76 30.20 -14.15
CA ASN A 35 2.76 29.13 -14.18
C ASN A 35 2.11 29.04 -15.57
N TRP A 36 1.71 27.84 -15.97
CA TRP A 36 0.91 27.65 -17.17
C TRP A 36 -0.46 28.35 -17.04
N PRO A 37 -0.99 28.97 -18.11
CA PRO A 37 -2.24 29.72 -18.06
C PRO A 37 -3.40 28.92 -17.45
N GLY A 38 -3.94 29.37 -16.32
CA GLY A 38 -5.08 28.73 -15.65
C GLY A 38 -4.78 27.38 -15.00
N LYS A 39 -3.51 27.00 -14.81
CA LYS A 39 -3.09 25.72 -14.21
C LYS A 39 -2.13 25.98 -13.03
N THR A 40 -2.06 25.02 -12.10
CA THR A 40 -1.14 25.06 -10.93
C THR A 40 0.24 24.48 -11.24
N VAL A 41 0.56 24.25 -12.51
CA VAL A 41 1.80 23.62 -12.96
C VAL A 41 2.82 24.71 -13.30
N GLU A 42 4.04 24.55 -12.81
CA GLU A 42 5.16 25.48 -13.05
C GLU A 42 5.58 25.46 -14.53
N LYS A 43 5.85 26.64 -15.09
CA LYS A 43 6.38 26.83 -16.45
C LYS A 43 7.76 27.46 -16.35
N LYS A 44 8.80 26.79 -16.87
CA LYS A 44 10.16 27.33 -16.94
C LYS A 44 10.53 27.64 -18.38
N GLU A 45 11.07 28.83 -18.59
CA GLU A 45 11.49 29.32 -19.90
C GLU A 45 12.90 29.89 -19.77
N GLY A 46 13.73 29.73 -20.79
CA GLY A 46 15.08 30.31 -20.77
C GLY A 46 15.66 30.43 -22.17
N ASN A 47 16.56 31.39 -22.34
CA ASN A 47 17.05 31.76 -23.67
C ASN A 47 18.58 31.70 -23.74
N PHE A 48 19.10 31.20 -24.86
CA PHE A 48 20.53 31.20 -25.14
C PHE A 48 20.81 31.55 -26.60
N LYS A 49 22.05 31.98 -26.89
CA LYS A 49 22.49 32.31 -28.25
C LYS A 49 23.50 31.29 -28.73
N HIS A 50 23.32 30.78 -29.95
CA HIS A 50 24.24 29.81 -30.56
C HIS A 50 24.31 30.02 -32.07
N ASN A 51 25.52 30.05 -32.64
CA ASN A 51 25.78 30.22 -34.08
C ASN A 51 24.95 31.35 -34.75
N GLY A 52 24.71 32.45 -34.03
CA GLY A 52 23.97 33.62 -34.51
C GLY A 52 22.46 33.60 -34.32
N TYR A 53 21.87 32.49 -33.85
CA TYR A 53 20.43 32.35 -33.55
C TYR A 53 20.14 32.68 -32.07
N ASP A 54 18.93 33.20 -31.81
CA ASP A 54 18.39 33.36 -30.45
C ASP A 54 17.40 32.23 -30.19
N ILE A 55 17.71 31.35 -29.24
CA ILE A 55 16.98 30.10 -29.01
C ILE A 55 16.27 30.20 -27.66
N GLU A 56 14.94 30.13 -27.70
CA GLU A 56 14.06 30.08 -26.53
C GLU A 56 13.70 28.63 -26.24
N VAL A 57 13.98 28.20 -25.02
CA VAL A 57 13.70 26.84 -24.53
C VAL A 57 12.61 26.92 -23.50
N VAL A 58 11.55 26.15 -23.71
CA VAL A 58 10.45 25.98 -22.75
C VAL A 58 10.53 24.57 -22.18
N ASP A 59 10.64 24.48 -20.86
CA ASP A 59 10.64 23.22 -20.13
C ASP A 59 9.20 22.74 -19.93
N LEU A 60 8.84 21.63 -20.56
CA LEU A 60 7.52 21.02 -20.41
C LEU A 60 7.47 20.16 -19.13
N PRO A 61 6.29 19.97 -18.53
CA PRO A 61 6.13 19.04 -17.41
C PRO A 61 6.68 17.64 -17.78
N GLY A 62 7.28 16.95 -16.81
CA GLY A 62 7.77 15.59 -17.06
C GLY A 62 6.60 14.62 -17.18
N THR A 63 6.52 13.90 -18.30
CA THR A 63 5.37 13.05 -18.64
C THR A 63 5.82 11.70 -19.16
N TYR A 64 5.04 10.64 -18.92
CA TYR A 64 5.33 9.30 -19.47
C TYR A 64 4.61 9.04 -20.78
N SER A 65 3.53 9.79 -21.05
CA SER A 65 2.72 9.68 -22.25
C SER A 65 2.04 11.02 -22.55
N LEU A 66 1.27 11.09 -23.64
CA LEU A 66 0.51 12.25 -24.06
C LEU A 66 -0.99 11.91 -24.13
N THR A 67 -1.53 11.46 -23.00
CA THR A 67 -2.95 11.18 -22.86
C THR A 67 -3.70 12.36 -22.24
N ALA A 68 -5.02 12.23 -22.11
CA ALA A 68 -5.87 13.20 -21.42
C ALA A 68 -6.10 12.86 -19.93
N TYR A 69 -5.30 11.99 -19.32
CA TYR A 69 -5.51 11.53 -17.93
C TYR A 69 -4.95 12.46 -16.86
N SER A 70 -3.88 13.20 -17.15
CA SER A 70 -3.28 14.16 -16.22
C SER A 70 -3.15 15.56 -16.83
N ILE A 71 -3.05 16.56 -15.95
CA ILE A 71 -2.94 17.96 -16.38
C ILE A 71 -1.58 18.20 -17.06
N GLU A 72 -0.53 17.53 -16.56
CA GLU A 72 0.83 17.61 -17.08
C GLU A 72 0.93 17.06 -18.51
N GLU A 73 0.28 15.93 -18.78
CA GLU A 73 0.23 15.32 -20.13
C GLU A 73 -0.56 16.18 -21.11
N LEU A 74 -1.68 16.75 -20.66
CA LEU A 74 -2.44 17.71 -21.44
C LEU A 74 -1.60 18.95 -21.79
N ILE A 75 -0.90 19.54 -20.81
CA ILE A 75 -0.03 20.71 -21.05
C ILE A 75 1.06 20.38 -22.07
N ALA A 76 1.74 19.25 -21.91
CA ALA A 76 2.81 18.85 -22.82
C ALA A 76 2.29 18.60 -24.25
N ARG A 77 1.15 17.92 -24.37
CA ARG A 77 0.48 17.65 -25.65
C ARG A 77 0.02 18.93 -26.33
N ASP A 78 -0.72 19.76 -25.61
CA ASP A 78 -1.30 20.98 -26.14
C ASP A 78 -0.20 21.96 -26.56
N TYR A 79 0.91 22.05 -25.82
CA TYR A 79 2.06 22.85 -26.25
C TYR A 79 2.68 22.34 -27.57
N VAL A 80 2.88 21.03 -27.72
CA VAL A 80 3.46 20.48 -28.96
C VAL A 80 2.53 20.66 -30.16
N VAL A 81 1.21 20.55 -29.95
CA VAL A 81 0.22 20.59 -31.04
C VAL A 81 -0.25 22.01 -31.38
N ASP A 82 -0.52 22.84 -30.37
CA ASP A 82 -1.09 24.17 -30.55
C ASP A 82 -0.03 25.26 -30.74
N GLU A 83 1.03 25.26 -29.92
CA GLU A 83 2.10 26.26 -30.00
C GLU A 83 3.12 25.90 -31.10
N LYS A 84 3.21 24.63 -31.49
CA LYS A 84 4.09 24.10 -32.55
C LYS A 84 5.53 24.65 -32.49
N PRO A 85 6.30 24.30 -31.46
CA PRO A 85 7.70 24.72 -31.39
C PRO A 85 8.49 24.27 -32.62
N ASP A 86 9.47 25.07 -33.04
CA ASP A 86 10.30 24.79 -34.22
C ASP A 86 11.03 23.44 -34.10
N VAL A 87 11.43 23.10 -32.87
CA VAL A 87 12.08 21.84 -32.50
C VAL A 87 11.54 21.33 -31.16
N VAL A 88 11.32 20.02 -31.05
CA VAL A 88 11.05 19.33 -29.78
C VAL A 88 12.27 18.48 -29.44
N ILE A 89 12.78 18.62 -28.22
CA ILE A 89 13.85 17.77 -27.70
C ILE A 89 13.24 16.84 -26.66
N ASP A 90 13.24 15.53 -26.93
CA ASP A 90 12.83 14.52 -25.97
C ASP A 90 14.06 13.94 -25.26
N VAL A 91 14.09 14.11 -23.95
CA VAL A 91 15.18 13.67 -23.08
C VAL A 91 14.93 12.24 -22.64
N ILE A 92 15.79 11.34 -23.10
CA ILE A 92 15.70 9.90 -22.94
C ILE A 92 16.75 9.43 -21.92
N ASP A 93 16.33 8.73 -20.87
CA ASP A 93 17.25 8.00 -20.00
C ASP A 93 17.78 6.75 -20.72
N SER A 94 19.07 6.75 -21.04
CA SER A 94 19.73 5.66 -21.78
C SER A 94 19.77 4.34 -21.02
N THR A 95 19.56 4.34 -19.69
CA THR A 95 19.49 3.11 -18.89
C THR A 95 18.14 2.39 -19.02
N ASN A 96 17.11 3.09 -19.46
CA ASN A 96 15.75 2.56 -19.58
C ASN A 96 15.09 3.01 -20.88
N LEU A 97 15.66 2.57 -22.00
CA LEU A 97 15.25 3.00 -23.35
C LEU A 97 13.79 2.66 -23.67
N GLU A 98 13.34 1.43 -23.39
CA GLU A 98 11.97 1.00 -23.78
C GLU A 98 10.90 1.92 -23.17
N ARG A 99 11.05 2.26 -21.89
CA ARG A 99 10.10 3.13 -21.20
C ARG A 99 10.12 4.56 -21.73
N ASN A 100 11.29 5.09 -22.08
CA ASN A 100 11.44 6.47 -22.53
C ASN A 100 11.02 6.63 -24.00
N LEU A 101 11.30 5.64 -24.84
CA LEU A 101 10.91 5.68 -26.26
C LEU A 101 9.39 5.63 -26.47
N TYR A 102 8.60 5.23 -25.47
CA TYR A 102 7.14 5.28 -25.53
C TYR A 102 6.61 6.71 -25.76
N LEU A 103 7.17 7.68 -25.04
CA LEU A 103 6.84 9.09 -25.25
C LEU A 103 7.32 9.59 -26.62
N ALA A 104 8.55 9.25 -27.00
CA ALA A 104 9.14 9.61 -28.30
C ALA A 104 8.26 9.18 -29.48
N VAL A 105 7.76 7.94 -29.45
CA VAL A 105 6.85 7.36 -30.45
C VAL A 105 5.58 8.19 -30.61
N GLN A 106 4.97 8.65 -29.51
CA GLN A 106 3.79 9.51 -29.56
C GLN A 106 4.09 10.91 -30.12
N ILE A 107 5.28 11.46 -29.86
CA ILE A 107 5.71 12.74 -30.44
C ILE A 107 5.95 12.61 -31.95
N ILE A 108 6.49 11.47 -32.39
CA ILE A 108 6.65 11.13 -33.82
C ILE A 108 5.28 11.04 -34.50
N GLU A 109 4.27 10.45 -33.86
CA GLU A 109 2.90 10.37 -34.40
C GLU A 109 2.27 11.74 -34.65
N MET A 110 2.60 12.74 -33.83
CA MET A 110 2.17 14.14 -34.01
C MET A 110 2.93 14.87 -35.13
N LYS A 111 3.93 14.21 -35.74
CA LYS A 111 4.82 14.78 -36.78
C LYS A 111 5.60 16.02 -36.32
N ALA A 112 5.98 16.07 -35.05
CA ALA A 112 6.84 17.14 -34.54
C ALA A 112 8.29 17.02 -35.06
N ASN A 113 8.99 18.15 -35.11
CA ASN A 113 10.41 18.23 -35.43
C ASN A 113 11.25 17.76 -34.23
N LEU A 114 11.35 16.44 -34.06
CA LEU A 114 11.94 15.81 -32.88
C LEU A 114 13.46 15.63 -32.97
N ILE A 115 14.15 15.81 -31.85
CA ILE A 115 15.52 15.36 -31.55
C ILE A 115 15.46 14.48 -30.29
N LEU A 116 16.15 13.35 -30.28
CA LEU A 116 16.30 12.53 -29.07
C LEU A 116 17.62 12.81 -28.37
N ALA A 117 17.55 13.23 -27.11
CA ALA A 117 18.70 13.47 -26.25
C ALA A 117 18.90 12.26 -25.32
N PHE A 118 19.78 11.33 -25.72
CA PHE A 118 20.11 10.12 -24.94
C PHE A 118 21.03 10.49 -23.78
N ASN A 119 20.42 10.83 -22.65
CA ASN A 119 21.10 11.26 -21.44
C ASN A 119 21.55 10.05 -20.59
N MET A 120 22.44 10.28 -19.63
CA MET A 120 23.01 9.25 -18.75
C MET A 120 23.71 8.12 -19.53
N ALA A 121 24.33 8.46 -20.67
CA ALA A 121 25.01 7.50 -21.53
C ALA A 121 26.16 6.78 -20.80
N ASP A 122 26.85 7.48 -19.91
CA ASP A 122 27.89 6.95 -19.01
C ASP A 122 27.37 5.84 -18.10
N LEU A 123 26.18 6.03 -17.51
CA LEU A 123 25.57 5.06 -16.62
C LEU A 123 25.12 3.80 -17.38
N ALA A 124 24.57 3.97 -18.58
CA ALA A 124 24.18 2.85 -19.44
C ALA A 124 25.39 1.99 -19.83
N GLU A 125 26.51 2.62 -20.20
CA GLU A 125 27.76 1.91 -20.52
C GLU A 125 28.32 1.16 -19.29
N ASN A 126 28.24 1.77 -18.10
CA ASN A 126 28.63 1.13 -16.83
C ASN A 126 27.75 -0.08 -16.46
N GLN A 127 26.49 -0.10 -16.90
CA GLN A 127 25.59 -1.25 -16.76
C GLN A 127 25.87 -2.37 -17.79
N GLY A 128 26.85 -2.17 -18.68
CA GLY A 128 27.20 -3.14 -19.72
C GLY A 128 26.27 -3.10 -20.92
N LEU A 129 25.46 -2.04 -21.08
CA LEU A 129 24.62 -1.81 -22.25
C LEU A 129 25.46 -1.20 -23.37
N LYS A 130 25.42 -1.82 -24.54
CA LYS A 130 26.03 -1.30 -25.75
C LYS A 130 24.91 -0.93 -26.72
N ILE A 131 24.64 0.37 -26.80
CA ILE A 131 23.53 0.94 -27.57
C ILE A 131 24.03 1.39 -28.94
N ASN A 132 23.48 0.80 -30.01
CA ASN A 132 23.75 1.20 -31.39
C ASN A 132 22.84 2.38 -31.80
N ILE A 133 23.29 3.59 -31.51
CA ILE A 133 22.52 4.81 -31.74
C ILE A 133 22.19 5.03 -33.22
N LYS A 134 23.12 4.71 -34.12
CA LYS A 134 22.89 4.88 -35.55
C LYS A 134 21.69 4.05 -36.02
N GLN A 135 21.60 2.81 -35.55
CA GLN A 135 20.50 1.91 -35.89
C GLN A 135 19.16 2.40 -35.33
N ILE A 136 19.11 2.89 -34.08
CA ILE A 136 17.89 3.48 -33.51
C ILE A 136 17.49 4.74 -34.29
N SER A 137 18.47 5.59 -34.63
CA SER A 137 18.24 6.81 -35.42
C SER A 137 17.69 6.48 -36.81
N ASP A 138 18.18 5.43 -37.47
CA ASP A 138 17.71 4.97 -38.77
C ASP A 138 16.27 4.41 -38.70
N TYR A 139 15.95 3.63 -37.66
CA TYR A 139 14.59 3.10 -37.44
C TYR A 139 13.57 4.21 -37.15
N LEU A 140 13.92 5.14 -36.26
CA LEU A 140 13.03 6.24 -35.86
C LEU A 140 13.05 7.43 -36.82
N LYS A 141 14.03 7.49 -37.75
CA LYS A 141 14.28 8.63 -38.66
C LYS A 141 14.34 9.97 -37.91
N VAL A 142 14.95 9.95 -36.74
CA VAL A 142 15.08 11.08 -35.83
C VAL A 142 16.55 11.18 -35.41
N PRO A 143 17.15 12.38 -35.41
CA PRO A 143 18.52 12.57 -34.94
C PRO A 143 18.61 12.27 -33.44
N ILE A 144 19.66 11.54 -33.06
CA ILE A 144 19.91 11.15 -31.66
C ILE A 144 21.29 11.68 -31.24
N ILE A 145 21.32 12.41 -30.12
CA ILE A 145 22.55 12.97 -29.53
C ILE A 145 22.82 12.28 -28.19
N LYS A 146 24.04 11.78 -27.99
CA LYS A 146 24.49 11.25 -26.69
C LYS A 146 24.82 12.39 -25.76
N ILE A 147 24.30 12.35 -24.54
CA ILE A 147 24.50 13.41 -23.55
C ILE A 147 24.89 12.80 -22.21
N THR A 148 25.88 13.41 -21.56
CA THR A 148 26.15 13.24 -20.13
C THR A 148 25.99 14.60 -19.47
N ALA A 149 24.76 14.95 -19.11
CA ALA A 149 24.42 16.33 -18.75
C ALA A 149 25.18 16.86 -17.53
N ARG A 150 25.59 15.98 -16.60
CA ARG A 150 26.41 16.36 -15.42
C ARG A 150 27.82 16.79 -15.79
N GLU A 151 28.37 16.22 -16.85
CA GLU A 151 29.73 16.51 -17.33
C GLU A 151 29.74 17.53 -18.48
N GLY A 152 28.56 17.94 -18.95
CA GLY A 152 28.40 18.88 -20.07
C GLY A 152 28.68 18.27 -21.45
N ILE A 153 28.93 16.95 -21.52
CA ILE A 153 29.25 16.25 -22.77
C ILE A 153 27.98 16.15 -23.64
N GLY A 154 28.11 16.47 -24.93
CA GLY A 154 27.02 16.40 -25.92
C GLY A 154 26.10 17.62 -25.98
N ILE A 155 26.28 18.63 -25.12
CA ILE A 155 25.42 19.82 -25.10
C ILE A 155 25.68 20.72 -26.30
N GLU A 156 26.92 20.92 -26.72
CA GLU A 156 27.23 21.71 -27.93
C GLU A 156 26.72 21.03 -29.20
N GLU A 157 26.86 19.70 -29.28
CA GLU A 157 26.31 18.88 -30.37
C GLU A 157 24.78 18.97 -30.43
N LEU A 158 24.12 19.00 -29.27
CA LEU A 158 22.68 19.23 -29.19
C LEU A 158 22.29 20.62 -29.71
N LYS A 159 23.05 21.67 -29.37
CA LYS A 159 22.78 23.03 -29.88
C LYS A 159 22.93 23.12 -31.40
N ASP A 160 23.92 22.45 -31.97
CA ASP A 160 24.10 22.37 -33.43
C ASP A 160 22.95 21.58 -34.08
N ALA A 161 22.51 20.48 -33.46
CA ALA A 161 21.41 19.66 -33.95
C ALA A 161 20.06 20.41 -33.96
N ILE A 162 19.81 21.32 -33.01
CA ILE A 162 18.61 22.18 -33.00
C ILE A 162 18.56 23.02 -34.28
N ILE A 163 19.67 23.67 -34.63
CA ILE A 163 19.74 24.54 -35.81
C ILE A 163 19.64 23.72 -37.10
N GLU A 164 20.26 22.52 -37.15
CA GLU A 164 20.16 21.64 -38.32
C GLU A 164 18.73 21.11 -38.52
N THR A 165 18.07 20.72 -37.43
CA THR A 165 16.71 20.17 -37.47
C THR A 165 15.68 21.23 -37.86
N GLN A 166 15.86 22.48 -37.42
CA GLN A 166 15.02 23.60 -37.83
C GLN A 166 15.14 23.91 -39.34
N LYS A 167 16.33 23.73 -39.92
CA LYS A 167 16.58 24.01 -41.35
C LYS A 167 16.09 22.92 -42.29
N LYS A 168 15.99 21.67 -41.82
CA LYS A 168 15.40 20.59 -42.62
C LYS A 168 13.92 20.95 -42.80
N GLU A 169 13.48 21.11 -44.05
CA GLU A 169 12.05 21.20 -44.34
C GLU A 169 11.34 20.02 -43.67
N LYS A 170 10.05 20.21 -43.35
CA LYS A 170 9.16 19.14 -42.90
C LYS A 170 8.99 18.11 -44.02
N GLU A 171 10.04 17.39 -44.38
CA GLU A 171 9.96 16.25 -45.26
C GLU A 171 8.92 15.32 -44.65
N VAL A 172 7.94 14.97 -45.48
CA VAL A 172 6.83 14.10 -45.11
C VAL A 172 7.42 12.77 -44.67
N LYS A 173 7.68 12.64 -43.36
CA LYS A 173 8.20 11.42 -42.75
C LYS A 173 7.20 10.32 -43.05
N ALA A 174 7.61 9.35 -43.87
CA ALA A 174 6.86 8.12 -44.11
C ALA A 174 6.39 7.54 -42.77
N GLU A 175 5.20 6.93 -42.73
CA GLU A 175 4.61 6.34 -41.52
C GLU A 175 5.64 5.42 -40.82
N ILE A 176 6.14 5.83 -39.66
CA ILE A 176 7.26 5.16 -38.97
C ILE A 176 6.78 3.97 -38.14
N ILE A 177 5.56 4.08 -37.61
CA ILE A 177 4.95 3.09 -36.70
C ILE A 177 3.78 2.40 -37.40
N THR A 178 3.81 1.07 -37.43
CA THR A 178 2.75 0.23 -37.98
C THR A 178 2.08 -0.57 -36.87
N TYR A 179 0.75 -0.50 -36.76
CA TYR A 179 -0.02 -1.13 -35.68
C TYR A 179 -0.43 -2.59 -35.98
N GLY A 180 0.30 -3.29 -36.84
CA GLY A 180 -0.13 -4.56 -37.42
C GLY A 180 -1.20 -4.38 -38.50
N LYS A 181 -1.42 -5.42 -39.32
CA LYS A 181 -2.25 -5.28 -40.54
C LYS A 181 -3.69 -4.89 -40.27
N ASP A 182 -4.28 -5.43 -39.20
CA ASP A 182 -5.70 -5.25 -38.89
C ASP A 182 -5.98 -3.82 -38.38
N VAL A 183 -5.21 -3.36 -37.38
CA VAL A 183 -5.35 -2.00 -36.83
C VAL A 183 -4.98 -0.95 -37.87
N GLU A 184 -3.91 -1.17 -38.62
CA GLU A 184 -3.45 -0.26 -39.68
C GLU A 184 -4.47 -0.14 -40.83
N GLY A 185 -5.16 -1.24 -41.16
CA GLY A 185 -6.27 -1.24 -42.11
C GLY A 185 -7.39 -0.29 -41.68
N HIS A 186 -7.82 -0.40 -40.42
CA HIS A 186 -8.84 0.50 -39.86
C HIS A 186 -8.40 1.95 -39.78
N ILE A 187 -7.16 2.21 -39.36
CA ILE A 187 -6.62 3.59 -39.30
C ILE A 187 -6.63 4.22 -40.70
N LYS A 188 -6.19 3.49 -41.74
CA LYS A 188 -6.16 4.00 -43.12
C LYS A 188 -7.54 4.27 -43.69
N GLU A 189 -8.50 3.38 -43.45
CA GLU A 189 -9.89 3.59 -43.86
C GLU A 189 -10.48 4.79 -43.13
N PHE A 190 -10.28 4.89 -41.83
CA PHE A 190 -10.83 5.97 -41.01
C PHE A 190 -10.20 7.33 -41.32
N THR A 191 -8.90 7.37 -41.60
CA THR A 191 -8.21 8.60 -42.03
C THR A 191 -8.83 9.15 -43.31
N LYS A 192 -9.18 8.31 -44.29
CA LYS A 192 -9.89 8.75 -45.52
C LYS A 192 -11.28 9.32 -45.21
N VAL A 193 -12.00 8.73 -44.25
CA VAL A 193 -13.31 9.23 -43.81
C VAL A 193 -13.16 10.62 -43.19
N ILE A 194 -12.15 10.81 -42.33
CA ILE A 194 -11.83 12.11 -41.71
C ILE A 194 -11.50 13.14 -42.80
N ASP A 195 -10.57 12.83 -43.71
CA ASP A 195 -10.15 13.76 -44.77
C ASP A 195 -11.30 14.15 -45.72
N SER A 196 -12.32 13.29 -45.86
CA SER A 196 -13.48 13.53 -46.74
C SER A 196 -14.62 14.32 -46.07
N HIS A 197 -14.68 14.35 -44.74
CA HIS A 197 -15.83 14.89 -43.98
C HIS A 197 -15.48 15.98 -42.98
N LEU A 198 -14.20 16.14 -42.62
CA LEU A 198 -13.72 17.13 -41.66
C LEU A 198 -12.65 18.01 -42.29
N GLU A 199 -12.91 19.31 -42.31
CA GLU A 199 -11.85 20.31 -42.49
C GLU A 199 -11.13 20.50 -41.15
N LEU A 200 -10.06 19.74 -40.95
CA LEU A 200 -9.23 19.86 -39.75
C LEU A 200 -8.37 21.15 -39.85
N PRO A 201 -8.21 21.89 -38.74
CA PRO A 201 -7.20 22.94 -38.66
C PRO A 201 -5.81 22.40 -39.06
N GLU A 202 -4.99 23.20 -39.76
CA GLU A 202 -3.63 22.82 -40.19
C GLU A 202 -2.69 22.37 -39.03
N LYS A 203 -3.12 22.53 -37.78
CA LYS A 203 -2.43 22.02 -36.60
C LYS A 203 -2.63 20.56 -36.28
N TYR A 204 -3.69 19.94 -36.76
CA TYR A 204 -3.95 18.53 -36.50
C TYR A 204 -3.62 17.66 -37.70
N ASN A 205 -3.07 16.48 -37.41
CA ASN A 205 -2.86 15.45 -38.42
C ASN A 205 -4.02 14.45 -38.41
N SER A 206 -4.60 14.15 -39.58
CA SER A 206 -5.75 13.25 -39.72
C SER A 206 -5.51 11.84 -39.17
N ARG A 207 -4.31 11.28 -39.32
CA ARG A 207 -3.93 9.97 -38.76
C ARG A 207 -3.86 10.01 -37.24
N TRP A 208 -3.30 11.08 -36.68
CA TRP A 208 -3.25 11.26 -35.22
C TRP A 208 -4.65 11.45 -34.62
N ILE A 209 -5.51 12.23 -35.28
CA ILE A 209 -6.93 12.36 -34.89
C ILE A 209 -7.65 11.01 -34.99
N ALA A 210 -7.41 10.24 -36.05
CA ALA A 210 -7.97 8.89 -36.20
C ALA A 210 -7.59 7.99 -35.01
N LEU A 211 -6.29 7.95 -34.67
CA LEU A 211 -5.79 7.20 -33.51
C LEU A 211 -6.46 7.65 -32.21
N LYS A 212 -6.51 8.96 -31.94
CA LYS A 212 -7.07 9.51 -30.70
C LYS A 212 -8.57 9.26 -30.56
N LEU A 213 -9.32 9.29 -31.66
CA LEU A 213 -10.74 8.94 -31.66
C LEU A 213 -10.96 7.43 -31.45
N ILE A 214 -10.09 6.58 -32.00
CA ILE A 214 -10.11 5.15 -31.76
C ILE A 214 -9.75 4.83 -30.29
N GLU A 215 -8.83 5.59 -29.69
CA GLU A 215 -8.48 5.54 -28.25
C GLU A 215 -9.56 6.15 -27.32
N ASP A 216 -10.65 6.71 -27.86
CA ASP A 216 -11.71 7.40 -27.10
C ASP A 216 -11.22 8.61 -26.27
N ASP A 217 -10.25 9.37 -26.80
CA ASP A 217 -9.69 10.57 -26.15
C ASP A 217 -10.76 11.68 -26.00
N LYS A 218 -11.06 12.05 -24.75
CA LYS A 218 -12.14 12.99 -24.41
C LYS A 218 -11.95 14.39 -25.01
N GLU A 219 -10.71 14.90 -25.03
CA GLU A 219 -10.42 16.25 -25.53
C GLU A 219 -10.62 16.30 -27.05
N ILE A 220 -10.18 15.27 -27.77
CA ILE A 220 -10.37 15.19 -29.22
C ILE A 220 -11.85 14.95 -29.56
N LEU A 221 -12.57 14.16 -28.76
CA LEU A 221 -14.02 14.01 -28.92
C LEU A 221 -14.75 15.33 -28.75
N ASP A 222 -14.39 16.13 -27.74
CA ASP A 222 -15.01 17.43 -27.49
C ASP A 222 -14.64 18.46 -28.56
N LEU A 223 -13.40 18.43 -29.07
CA LEU A 223 -12.98 19.21 -30.23
C LEU A 223 -13.85 18.92 -31.45
N ILE A 224 -14.07 17.64 -31.78
CA ILE A 224 -14.85 17.24 -32.96
C ILE A 224 -16.35 17.51 -32.79
N LYS A 225 -16.89 17.43 -31.56
CA LYS A 225 -18.29 17.81 -31.30
C LYS A 225 -18.59 19.27 -31.67
N ASN A 226 -17.57 20.12 -31.72
CA ASN A 226 -17.70 21.53 -32.07
C ASN A 226 -17.54 21.82 -33.58
N LEU A 227 -17.22 20.82 -34.40
CA LEU A 227 -17.07 20.96 -35.85
C LEU A 227 -18.35 20.54 -36.61
N ASP A 228 -18.54 21.11 -37.81
CA ASP A 228 -19.63 20.71 -38.72
C ASP A 228 -19.39 19.29 -39.26
N VAL A 229 -20.46 18.53 -39.47
CA VAL A 229 -20.46 17.12 -39.97
C VAL A 229 -19.86 16.07 -39.00
N LYS A 230 -19.90 16.32 -37.68
CA LYS A 230 -19.44 15.40 -36.61
C LYS A 230 -20.06 14.00 -36.56
N GLY A 231 -21.30 13.84 -37.04
CA GLY A 231 -22.10 12.63 -36.81
C GLY A 231 -21.60 11.39 -37.53
N VAL A 232 -20.98 11.55 -38.70
CA VAL A 232 -20.46 10.43 -39.51
C VAL A 232 -19.16 9.90 -38.92
N VAL A 233 -18.23 10.80 -38.58
CA VAL A 233 -16.90 10.47 -38.05
C VAL A 233 -17.00 9.82 -36.67
N LEU A 234 -17.84 10.35 -35.77
CA LEU A 234 -18.04 9.76 -34.45
C LEU A 234 -18.70 8.38 -34.50
N LYS A 235 -19.64 8.16 -35.43
CA LYS A 235 -20.25 6.83 -35.63
C LYS A 235 -19.26 5.81 -36.18
N GLU A 236 -18.40 6.22 -37.12
CA GLU A 236 -17.39 5.31 -37.67
C GLU A 236 -16.32 4.96 -36.64
N ALA A 237 -15.88 5.93 -35.81
CA ALA A 237 -15.00 5.66 -34.67
C ALA A 237 -15.61 4.62 -33.71
N GLU A 238 -16.89 4.79 -33.34
CA GLU A 238 -17.57 3.85 -32.44
C GLU A 238 -17.69 2.45 -33.05
N LYS A 239 -17.94 2.36 -34.36
CA LYS A 239 -18.01 1.10 -35.10
C LYS A 239 -16.66 0.38 -35.12
N ILE A 240 -15.57 1.10 -35.40
CA ILE A 240 -14.21 0.56 -35.37
C ILE A 240 -13.87 0.07 -33.97
N ARG A 241 -14.17 0.86 -32.93
CA ARG A 241 -13.90 0.46 -31.54
C ARG A 241 -14.62 -0.83 -31.15
N LYS A 242 -15.92 -0.95 -31.47
CA LYS A 242 -16.69 -2.17 -31.20
C LYS A 242 -16.14 -3.37 -31.96
N HIS A 243 -15.71 -3.17 -33.20
CA HIS A 243 -15.12 -4.23 -34.00
C HIS A 243 -13.78 -4.70 -33.44
N MET A 244 -12.87 -3.78 -33.11
CA MET A 244 -11.59 -4.10 -32.49
C MET A 244 -11.76 -4.80 -31.14
N ALA A 245 -12.65 -4.30 -30.28
CA ALA A 245 -12.96 -4.96 -28.99
C ALA A 245 -13.49 -6.39 -29.18
N SER A 246 -14.25 -6.66 -30.26
CA SER A 246 -14.75 -8.01 -30.56
C SER A 246 -13.65 -8.97 -31.04
N ILE A 247 -12.58 -8.46 -31.66
CA ILE A 247 -11.46 -9.26 -32.19
C ILE A 247 -10.45 -9.55 -31.08
N PHE A 248 -10.03 -8.53 -30.34
CA PHE A 248 -8.93 -8.63 -29.38
C PHE A 248 -9.39 -9.03 -27.98
N GLY A 249 -10.68 -8.88 -27.65
CA GLY A 249 -11.21 -9.20 -26.32
C GLY A 249 -10.76 -8.25 -25.20
N GLU A 250 -10.12 -7.15 -25.56
CA GLU A 250 -9.55 -6.12 -24.69
C GLU A 250 -9.95 -4.72 -25.19
N ASP A 251 -9.74 -3.71 -24.34
CA ASP A 251 -9.98 -2.32 -24.71
C ASP A 251 -9.00 -1.84 -25.80
N VAL A 252 -9.47 -0.95 -26.67
CA VAL A 252 -8.74 -0.58 -27.88
C VAL A 252 -7.48 0.26 -27.59
N ASP A 253 -7.50 1.02 -26.50
CA ASP A 253 -6.35 1.75 -26.00
C ASP A 253 -5.20 0.81 -25.60
N ALA A 254 -5.51 -0.33 -24.99
CA ALA A 254 -4.55 -1.38 -24.64
C ALA A 254 -3.91 -1.98 -25.91
N VAL A 255 -4.73 -2.30 -26.93
CA VAL A 255 -4.23 -2.83 -28.20
C VAL A 255 -3.25 -1.86 -28.88
N ILE A 256 -3.55 -0.56 -28.87
CA ILE A 256 -2.67 0.46 -29.45
C ILE A 256 -1.39 0.63 -28.62
N ALA A 257 -1.51 0.63 -27.29
CA ALA A 257 -0.35 0.71 -26.39
C ALA A 257 0.57 -0.50 -26.57
N ASP A 258 0.03 -1.72 -26.64
CA ASP A 258 0.79 -2.94 -26.86
C ASP A 258 1.51 -2.93 -28.21
N ALA A 259 0.87 -2.41 -29.26
CA ALA A 259 1.51 -2.25 -30.56
C ALA A 259 2.69 -1.24 -30.51
N ARG A 260 2.55 -0.13 -29.78
CA ARG A 260 3.67 0.81 -29.55
C ARG A 260 4.81 0.13 -28.80
N TYR A 261 4.51 -0.58 -27.71
CA TYR A 261 5.51 -1.32 -26.94
C TYR A 261 6.18 -2.43 -27.76
N GLY A 262 5.42 -3.16 -28.58
CA GLY A 262 5.95 -4.17 -29.49
C GLY A 262 6.93 -3.58 -30.50
N PHE A 263 6.62 -2.42 -31.09
CA PHE A 263 7.52 -1.69 -31.97
C PHE A 263 8.81 -1.26 -31.27
N ILE A 264 8.69 -0.67 -30.07
CA ILE A 264 9.84 -0.22 -29.27
C ILE A 264 10.72 -1.39 -28.85
N HIS A 265 10.11 -2.47 -28.36
CA HIS A 265 10.82 -3.69 -27.95
C HIS A 265 11.60 -4.28 -29.13
N GLY A 266 11.02 -4.29 -30.33
CA GLY A 266 11.72 -4.71 -31.55
C GLY A 266 12.96 -3.86 -31.85
N ILE A 267 12.86 -2.53 -31.76
CA ILE A 267 14.00 -1.63 -31.96
C ILE A 267 15.09 -1.88 -30.91
N VAL A 268 14.71 -1.98 -29.64
CA VAL A 268 15.65 -2.16 -28.53
C VAL A 268 16.34 -3.51 -28.61
N ALA A 269 15.61 -4.59 -28.93
CA ALA A 269 16.17 -5.93 -29.09
C ALA A 269 17.22 -6.00 -30.21
N GLU A 270 17.02 -5.26 -31.31
CA GLU A 270 17.94 -5.20 -32.43
C GLU A 270 19.14 -4.27 -32.22
N ALA A 271 18.95 -3.18 -31.46
CA ALA A 271 19.95 -2.11 -31.33
C ALA A 271 20.72 -2.11 -30.01
N VAL A 272 20.34 -2.92 -29.02
CA VAL A 272 20.96 -2.92 -27.68
C VAL A 272 21.52 -4.31 -27.36
N GLU A 273 22.84 -4.39 -27.23
CA GLU A 273 23.52 -5.58 -26.72
C GLU A 273 23.78 -5.43 -25.23
N LYS A 274 23.28 -6.37 -24.42
CA LYS A 274 23.65 -6.48 -22.99
C LYS A 274 24.82 -7.45 -22.86
N LYS A 275 25.99 -6.97 -22.40
CA LYS A 275 27.09 -7.87 -22.06
C LYS A 275 26.69 -8.73 -20.85
N GLU A 276 26.61 -10.05 -21.02
CA GLU A 276 26.42 -10.98 -19.91
C GLU A 276 27.56 -10.82 -18.88
N LYS A 277 27.21 -10.46 -17.65
CA LYS A 277 28.15 -10.54 -16.52
C LYS A 277 28.35 -12.03 -16.20
N LYS A 278 29.57 -12.53 -16.46
CA LYS A 278 29.96 -13.94 -16.38
C LYS A 278 29.95 -14.60 -14.99
N GLU A 279 29.47 -13.96 -13.92
CA GLU A 279 29.37 -14.60 -12.62
C GLU A 279 27.91 -14.81 -12.21
N SER A 280 27.43 -16.03 -12.42
CA SER A 280 26.16 -16.52 -11.86
C SER A 280 26.16 -16.35 -10.34
N PHE A 281 25.04 -15.88 -9.78
CA PHE A 281 24.83 -15.82 -8.33
C PHE A 281 25.10 -17.16 -7.64
N THR A 282 24.79 -18.30 -8.26
CA THR A 282 25.17 -19.62 -7.73
C THR A 282 26.67 -19.75 -7.47
N ALA A 283 27.53 -19.16 -8.31
CA ALA A 283 28.97 -19.15 -8.09
C ALA A 283 29.36 -18.22 -6.93
N GLN A 284 28.70 -17.07 -6.79
CA GLN A 284 28.94 -16.13 -5.68
C GLN A 284 28.39 -16.62 -4.34
N ALA A 285 27.18 -17.18 -4.31
CA ALA A 285 26.55 -17.81 -3.15
C ALA A 285 27.35 -19.03 -2.71
N LYS A 286 27.76 -19.91 -3.64
CA LYS A 286 28.63 -21.05 -3.32
C LYS A 286 29.98 -20.58 -2.78
N LYS A 287 30.58 -19.53 -3.35
CA LYS A 287 31.84 -18.91 -2.87
C LYS A 287 31.70 -18.21 -1.52
N THR A 288 30.52 -17.70 -1.18
CA THR A 288 30.24 -17.01 0.10
C THR A 288 29.87 -18.01 1.19
N ILE A 289 29.04 -19.01 0.89
CA ILE A 289 28.67 -20.12 1.78
C ILE A 289 29.87 -21.04 2.03
N SER A 290 30.75 -21.22 1.05
CA SER A 290 32.01 -21.96 1.24
C SER A 290 33.04 -21.22 2.09
N LYS A 291 32.81 -19.94 2.44
CA LYS A 291 33.64 -19.27 3.44
C LYS A 291 33.27 -19.83 4.82
N PRO A 292 34.23 -20.35 5.58
CA PRO A 292 33.97 -21.08 6.82
C PRO A 292 33.19 -20.26 7.85
N VAL A 293 33.39 -18.94 7.89
CA VAL A 293 32.71 -18.03 8.83
C VAL A 293 31.21 -17.91 8.56
N TYR A 294 30.80 -17.80 7.29
CA TYR A 294 29.40 -17.59 6.91
C TYR A 294 28.59 -18.89 6.88
N GLY A 295 29.21 -19.99 6.45
CA GLY A 295 28.59 -21.32 6.54
C GLY A 295 28.41 -21.79 7.99
N ALA A 296 29.41 -21.53 8.86
CA ALA A 296 29.33 -21.88 10.27
C ALA A 296 28.30 -21.03 11.02
N THR A 297 28.23 -19.72 10.78
CA THR A 297 27.23 -18.85 11.44
C THR A 297 25.80 -19.22 11.06
N LEU A 298 25.54 -19.58 9.80
CA LEU A 298 24.23 -20.06 9.36
C LEU A 298 23.85 -21.41 9.99
N ALA A 299 24.79 -22.35 10.03
CA ALA A 299 24.58 -23.67 10.64
C ALA A 299 24.39 -23.57 12.16
N ILE A 300 25.21 -22.77 12.84
CA ILE A 300 25.10 -22.49 14.27
C ILE A 300 23.77 -21.79 14.57
N GLY A 301 23.37 -20.79 13.80
CA GLY A 301 22.08 -20.11 13.97
C GLY A 301 20.89 -21.06 13.77
N THR A 302 20.99 -21.99 12.82
CA THR A 302 19.94 -23.00 12.58
C THR A 302 19.88 -24.03 13.70
N ILE A 303 21.03 -24.51 14.20
CA ILE A 303 21.10 -25.45 15.32
C ILE A 303 20.62 -24.78 16.60
N LEU A 304 21.03 -23.53 16.87
CA LEU A 304 20.56 -22.76 18.01
C LEU A 304 19.06 -22.49 17.94
N GLY A 305 18.51 -22.18 16.76
CA GLY A 305 17.06 -22.04 16.56
C GLY A 305 16.28 -23.33 16.79
N ILE A 306 16.79 -24.46 16.32
CA ILE A 306 16.20 -25.78 16.58
C ILE A 306 16.31 -26.14 18.07
N MET A 307 17.47 -25.90 18.69
CA MET A 307 17.64 -26.11 20.13
C MET A 307 16.69 -25.23 20.94
N PHE A 308 16.46 -23.98 20.51
CA PHE A 308 15.52 -23.07 21.15
C PHE A 308 14.06 -23.52 21.01
N LEU A 309 13.68 -24.13 19.88
CA LEU A 309 12.34 -24.75 19.73
C LEU A 309 12.06 -25.84 20.77
N PHE A 310 13.08 -26.56 21.21
CA PHE A 310 12.93 -27.69 22.15
C PHE A 310 13.33 -27.36 23.58
N ALA A 311 14.11 -26.30 23.82
CA ALA A 311 14.65 -25.93 25.12
C ALA A 311 14.42 -24.46 25.51
N GLY A 312 13.59 -23.72 24.76
CA GLY A 312 13.34 -22.29 24.97
C GLY A 312 12.80 -22.00 26.37
N ASP A 313 11.83 -22.76 26.83
CA ASP A 313 11.26 -22.62 28.18
C ASP A 313 12.30 -22.89 29.27
N TRP A 314 13.15 -23.92 29.08
CA TRP A 314 14.23 -24.24 30.01
C TRP A 314 15.32 -23.15 30.06
N ILE A 315 15.66 -22.55 28.91
CA ILE A 315 16.60 -21.42 28.82
C ILE A 315 16.01 -20.20 29.53
N LYS A 316 14.72 -19.94 29.31
CA LYS A 316 13.99 -18.84 29.92
C LYS A 316 13.97 -18.97 31.45
N GLU A 317 13.58 -20.14 31.97
CA GLU A 317 13.59 -20.46 33.41
C GLU A 317 14.99 -20.42 34.03
N SER A 318 16.01 -20.89 33.30
CA SER A 318 17.38 -20.85 33.80
C SER A 318 17.94 -19.44 33.85
N PHE A 319 17.59 -18.58 32.89
CA PHE A 319 18.03 -17.19 32.84
C PHE A 319 17.26 -16.31 33.83
N SER A 320 15.95 -16.54 34.01
CA SER A 320 15.18 -15.88 35.07
C SER A 320 15.71 -16.26 36.45
N GLY A 321 15.95 -17.54 36.73
CA GLY A 321 16.56 -18.00 37.98
C GLY A 321 17.97 -17.44 38.23
N PHE A 322 18.76 -17.23 37.18
CA PHE A 322 20.04 -16.52 37.28
C PHE A 322 19.87 -15.06 37.67
N LEU A 323 18.96 -14.32 37.01
CA LEU A 323 18.70 -12.92 37.31
C LEU A 323 18.16 -12.73 38.73
N GLU A 324 17.30 -13.64 39.17
CA GLU A 324 16.77 -13.66 40.54
C GLU A 324 17.91 -13.91 41.55
N SER A 325 18.82 -14.86 41.26
CA SER A 325 20.01 -15.10 42.07
C SER A 325 21.00 -13.94 42.10
N ALA A 326 20.98 -13.07 41.08
CA ALA A 326 21.80 -11.87 40.98
C ALA A 326 21.16 -10.65 41.67
N GLY A 327 19.95 -10.79 42.25
CA GLY A 327 19.22 -9.70 42.88
C GLY A 327 18.72 -8.67 41.88
N ALA A 328 18.44 -9.09 40.64
CA ALA A 328 17.85 -8.20 39.65
C ALA A 328 16.45 -7.73 40.11
N PRO A 329 16.13 -6.44 40.01
CA PRO A 329 14.79 -5.96 40.33
C PRO A 329 13.77 -6.54 39.34
N GLU A 330 12.53 -6.72 39.81
CA GLU A 330 11.45 -7.42 39.11
C GLU A 330 11.20 -6.90 37.68
N TRP A 331 11.18 -5.58 37.51
CA TRP A 331 11.05 -4.93 36.20
C TRP A 331 12.19 -5.28 35.22
N LEU A 332 13.41 -5.49 35.72
CA LEU A 332 14.56 -5.87 34.91
C LEU A 332 14.47 -7.35 34.50
N MET A 333 13.90 -8.20 35.36
CA MET A 333 13.64 -9.60 35.05
C MET A 333 12.59 -9.73 33.94
N MET A 334 11.48 -8.99 34.02
CA MET A 334 10.46 -8.94 32.95
C MET A 334 11.05 -8.47 31.61
N ILE A 335 11.95 -7.48 31.61
CA ILE A 335 12.57 -7.00 30.37
C ILE A 335 13.61 -8.00 29.83
N LEU A 336 14.55 -8.45 30.66
CA LEU A 336 15.69 -9.23 30.18
C LEU A 336 15.35 -10.71 29.97
N ALA A 337 14.55 -11.33 30.84
CA ALA A 337 14.20 -12.73 30.71
C ALA A 337 13.04 -12.93 29.73
N ASP A 338 11.94 -12.20 29.85
CA ASP A 338 10.77 -12.45 29.00
C ASP A 338 10.94 -11.85 27.60
N THR A 339 11.45 -10.62 27.48
CA THR A 339 11.48 -9.92 26.18
C THR A 339 12.66 -10.37 25.30
N ILE A 340 13.87 -10.45 25.85
CA ILE A 340 15.07 -10.77 25.05
C ILE A 340 15.08 -12.25 24.67
N VAL A 341 14.71 -13.14 25.58
CA VAL A 341 14.68 -14.58 25.31
C VAL A 341 13.57 -14.92 24.32
N ALA A 342 12.37 -14.35 24.47
CA ALA A 342 11.29 -14.53 23.49
C ALA A 342 11.66 -13.94 22.12
N GLY A 343 12.23 -12.72 22.07
CA GLY A 343 12.64 -12.09 20.82
C GLY A 343 13.77 -12.83 20.08
N ILE A 344 14.80 -13.29 20.81
CA ILE A 344 15.87 -14.13 20.24
C ILE A 344 15.30 -15.47 19.78
N GLY A 345 14.40 -16.05 20.56
CA GLY A 345 13.69 -17.29 20.24
C GLY A 345 12.93 -17.22 18.94
N ALA A 346 12.02 -16.25 18.82
CA ALA A 346 11.23 -16.00 17.63
C ALA A 346 12.14 -15.84 16.39
N ILE A 347 13.15 -14.98 16.48
CA ILE A 347 14.10 -14.74 15.38
C ILE A 347 14.84 -16.03 14.99
N ALA A 348 15.28 -16.81 15.97
CA ALA A 348 16.01 -18.05 15.73
C ALA A 348 15.13 -19.17 15.14
N ILE A 349 13.82 -19.18 15.42
CA ILE A 349 12.85 -20.13 14.84
C ILE A 349 12.58 -19.84 13.36
N TYR A 350 12.45 -18.56 13.00
CA TYR A 350 11.99 -18.16 11.66
C TYR A 350 13.13 -18.00 10.64
N ILE A 351 14.35 -17.67 11.05
CA ILE A 351 15.53 -17.60 10.17
C ILE A 351 15.74 -18.91 9.38
N PRO A 352 15.71 -20.12 10.01
CA PRO A 352 15.84 -21.40 9.32
C PRO A 352 14.81 -21.63 8.21
N PHE A 353 13.56 -21.20 8.41
CA PHE A 353 12.50 -21.33 7.40
C PHE A 353 12.79 -20.48 6.17
N VAL A 354 13.22 -19.24 6.37
CA VAL A 354 13.65 -18.35 5.28
C VAL A 354 14.84 -18.96 4.54
N VAL A 355 15.84 -19.46 5.27
CA VAL A 355 17.04 -20.09 4.72
C VAL A 355 16.70 -21.38 3.96
N LEU A 356 15.76 -22.19 4.44
CA LEU A 356 15.31 -23.42 3.77
C LEU A 356 14.65 -23.10 2.42
N ILE A 357 13.79 -22.09 2.34
CA ILE A 357 13.17 -21.64 1.09
C ILE A 357 14.25 -21.26 0.05
N PHE A 358 15.29 -20.56 0.50
CA PHE A 358 16.44 -20.23 -0.32
C PHE A 358 17.23 -21.45 -0.79
N LEU A 359 17.49 -22.41 0.09
CA LEU A 359 18.21 -23.64 -0.26
C LEU A 359 17.42 -24.51 -1.25
N VAL A 360 16.09 -24.61 -1.07
CA VAL A 360 15.19 -25.30 -2.00
C VAL A 360 15.26 -24.64 -3.38
N TYR A 361 15.21 -23.31 -3.44
CA TYR A 361 15.31 -22.63 -4.73
C TYR A 361 16.69 -22.79 -5.37
N ALA A 362 17.78 -22.62 -4.62
CA ALA A 362 19.13 -22.84 -5.12
C ALA A 362 19.30 -24.28 -5.66
N SER A 363 18.63 -25.26 -5.03
CA SER A 363 18.55 -26.63 -5.54
C SER A 363 17.79 -26.72 -6.87
N LEU A 364 16.65 -26.04 -7.00
CA LEU A 364 15.85 -26.01 -8.24
C LEU A 364 16.58 -25.31 -9.39
N GLU A 365 17.32 -24.23 -9.13
CA GLU A 365 18.18 -23.55 -10.11
C GLU A 365 19.35 -24.45 -10.54
N SER A 366 20.02 -25.11 -9.60
CA SER A 366 21.13 -26.03 -9.91
C SER A 366 20.70 -27.20 -10.79
N ARG A 367 19.42 -27.59 -10.73
CA ARG A 367 18.79 -28.61 -11.58
C ARG A 367 18.37 -28.08 -12.95
N GLY A 368 18.63 -26.81 -13.26
CA GLY A 368 18.31 -26.19 -14.55
C GLY A 368 16.81 -25.97 -14.79
N VAL A 369 15.97 -26.12 -13.76
CA VAL A 369 14.53 -25.90 -13.82
C VAL A 369 14.22 -24.41 -13.99
N ILE A 370 15.12 -23.54 -13.52
CA ILE A 370 14.99 -22.09 -13.56
C ILE A 370 16.27 -21.51 -14.19
N LYS A 371 16.15 -20.75 -15.29
CA LYS A 371 17.29 -20.15 -16.02
C LYS A 371 17.30 -18.62 -15.91
N GLY A 372 18.45 -18.02 -15.61
CA GLY A 372 18.79 -16.62 -15.97
C GLY A 372 18.35 -15.52 -14.99
N ALA A 373 18.84 -15.52 -13.75
CA ALA A 373 18.79 -14.33 -12.87
C ALA A 373 20.20 -13.71 -12.77
N ASP A 374 20.34 -12.45 -13.17
CA ASP A 374 21.63 -11.74 -13.21
C ASP A 374 22.01 -11.14 -11.84
N THR A 375 21.04 -10.96 -10.93
CA THR A 375 21.24 -10.39 -9.58
C THR A 375 20.48 -11.11 -8.47
N ILE A 376 20.90 -10.92 -7.20
CA ILE A 376 20.20 -11.43 -6.00
C ILE A 376 18.74 -10.94 -5.95
N SER A 377 18.53 -9.69 -6.36
CA SER A 377 17.20 -9.06 -6.43
C SER A 377 16.29 -9.80 -7.42
N ASP A 378 16.77 -10.07 -8.64
CA ASP A 378 15.98 -10.75 -9.69
C ASP A 378 15.56 -12.16 -9.26
N HIS A 379 16.41 -12.80 -8.47
CA HIS A 379 16.19 -14.14 -7.98
C HIS A 379 15.07 -14.17 -6.92
N PHE A 380 15.14 -13.27 -5.94
CA PHE A 380 14.06 -13.05 -4.98
C PHE A 380 12.76 -12.63 -5.65
N ASP A 381 12.85 -11.75 -6.65
CA ASP A 381 11.70 -11.28 -7.41
C ASP A 381 11.00 -12.46 -8.08
N ARG A 382 11.71 -13.39 -8.74
CA ARG A 382 11.08 -14.57 -9.34
C ARG A 382 10.35 -15.48 -8.37
N ILE A 383 10.86 -15.62 -7.14
CA ILE A 383 10.21 -16.42 -6.10
C ILE A 383 8.97 -15.69 -5.59
N THR A 384 9.17 -14.47 -5.13
CA THR A 384 8.15 -13.68 -4.44
C THR A 384 7.05 -13.22 -5.37
N THR A 385 7.34 -13.02 -6.66
CA THR A 385 6.34 -12.63 -7.70
C THR A 385 5.71 -13.83 -8.41
N ASN A 386 6.10 -15.07 -8.06
CA ASN A 386 5.54 -16.25 -8.69
C ASN A 386 4.02 -16.35 -8.44
N ARG A 387 3.26 -16.70 -9.48
CA ARG A 387 1.80 -16.83 -9.41
C ARG A 387 1.30 -17.82 -8.34
N ALA A 388 2.00 -18.93 -8.14
CA ALA A 388 1.59 -19.99 -7.23
C ALA A 388 2.27 -19.88 -5.87
N LEU A 389 3.56 -19.53 -5.82
CA LEU A 389 4.33 -19.44 -4.58
C LEU A 389 4.24 -18.07 -3.90
N GLY A 390 3.95 -16.99 -4.64
CA GLY A 390 3.93 -15.63 -4.10
C GLY A 390 2.88 -15.42 -3.02
N ILE A 391 1.64 -15.91 -3.21
CA ILE A 391 0.56 -15.78 -2.22
C ILE A 391 0.87 -16.58 -0.94
N PRO A 392 1.26 -17.88 -0.99
CA PRO A 392 1.68 -18.62 0.20
C PRO A 392 2.87 -17.99 0.94
N ILE A 393 3.90 -17.53 0.21
CA ILE A 393 5.06 -16.87 0.82
C ILE A 393 4.63 -15.59 1.53
N PHE A 394 3.76 -14.81 0.90
CA PHE A 394 3.21 -13.61 1.48
C PHE A 394 2.43 -13.91 2.77
N LEU A 395 1.52 -14.90 2.74
CA LEU A 395 0.75 -15.30 3.92
C LEU A 395 1.65 -15.82 5.04
N LEU A 396 2.69 -16.59 4.71
CA LEU A 396 3.69 -17.06 5.67
C LEU A 396 4.47 -15.89 6.29
N LEU A 397 4.93 -14.95 5.47
CA LEU A 397 5.67 -13.78 5.94
C LEU A 397 4.81 -12.89 6.84
N MET A 398 3.50 -12.76 6.54
CA MET A 398 2.54 -12.10 7.41
C MET A 398 2.24 -12.85 8.69
N PHE A 399 2.14 -14.17 8.64
CA PHE A 399 2.02 -14.99 9.84
C PHE A 399 3.21 -14.78 10.78
N ILE A 400 4.44 -14.81 10.24
CA ILE A 400 5.68 -14.53 10.99
C ILE A 400 5.66 -13.11 11.55
N ALA A 401 5.28 -12.11 10.74
CA ALA A 401 5.19 -10.72 11.18
C ALA A 401 4.22 -10.54 12.37
N PHE A 402 3.02 -11.14 12.31
CA PHE A 402 2.06 -11.04 13.40
C PHE A 402 2.54 -11.78 14.64
N ASN A 403 3.02 -13.02 14.50
CA ASN A 403 3.50 -13.78 15.63
C ASN A 403 4.68 -13.08 16.34
N LEU A 404 5.66 -12.56 15.58
CA LEU A 404 6.76 -11.76 16.11
C LEU A 404 6.28 -10.50 16.83
N THR A 405 5.21 -9.87 16.31
CA THR A 405 4.60 -8.70 16.96
C THR A 405 4.12 -9.06 18.36
N PHE A 406 3.37 -10.15 18.53
CA PHE A 406 2.82 -10.53 19.83
C PHE A 406 3.88 -11.07 20.78
N GLU A 407 4.77 -11.94 20.32
CA GLU A 407 5.80 -12.56 21.16
C GLU A 407 6.78 -11.53 21.73
N ILE A 408 7.15 -10.50 20.96
CA ILE A 408 8.05 -9.44 21.44
C ILE A 408 7.30 -8.37 22.23
N ALA A 409 6.08 -8.00 21.82
CA ALA A 409 5.39 -6.88 22.43
C ALA A 409 4.65 -7.24 23.73
N ALA A 410 4.24 -8.49 23.95
CA ALA A 410 3.52 -8.87 25.17
C ALA A 410 4.35 -8.62 26.44
N PRO A 411 5.61 -9.06 26.56
CA PRO A 411 6.44 -8.74 27.73
C PRO A 411 6.63 -7.23 27.95
N LEU A 412 6.74 -6.46 26.87
CA LEU A 412 6.84 -5.00 26.95
C LEU A 412 5.52 -4.36 27.42
N ALA A 413 4.39 -4.96 27.08
CA ALA A 413 3.08 -4.52 27.51
C ALA A 413 2.89 -4.77 29.01
N ASP A 414 3.29 -5.94 29.50
CA ASP A 414 3.25 -6.28 30.94
C ASP A 414 4.09 -5.32 31.78
N VAL A 415 5.26 -4.90 31.28
CA VAL A 415 6.10 -3.89 31.93
C VAL A 415 5.41 -2.53 31.98
N VAL A 416 4.70 -2.15 30.91
CA VAL A 416 3.93 -0.91 30.89
C VAL A 416 2.77 -0.99 31.87
N ASP A 417 2.08 -2.13 31.92
CA ASP A 417 0.97 -2.36 32.82
C ASP A 417 1.39 -2.23 34.29
N TRP A 418 2.41 -2.98 34.70
CA TRP A 418 3.03 -2.88 36.02
C TRP A 418 3.43 -1.44 36.39
N PHE A 419 4.01 -0.70 35.44
CA PHE A 419 4.40 0.68 35.70
C PHE A 419 3.20 1.61 35.92
N ILE A 420 2.07 1.38 35.24
CA ILE A 420 0.87 2.19 35.41
C ILE A 420 0.08 1.77 36.64
N ALA A 421 -0.19 0.47 36.81
CA ALA A 421 -1.01 -0.06 37.89
C ALA A 421 -0.28 0.01 39.24
N ASP A 422 0.87 -0.65 39.36
CA ASP A 422 1.55 -0.79 40.65
C ASP A 422 2.34 0.46 41.03
N VAL A 423 3.13 1.00 40.09
CA VAL A 423 4.01 2.14 40.42
C VAL A 423 3.21 3.44 40.49
N ILE A 424 2.47 3.78 39.43
CA ILE A 424 1.69 5.03 39.42
C ILE A 424 0.44 4.88 40.27
N GLY A 425 -0.38 3.84 40.04
CA GLY A 425 -1.61 3.61 40.79
C GLY A 425 -1.37 3.43 42.28
N GLY A 426 -0.45 2.55 42.68
CA GLY A 426 -0.10 2.35 44.09
C GLY A 426 0.48 3.61 44.78
N THR A 427 1.29 4.40 44.08
CA THR A 427 1.76 5.70 44.63
C THR A 427 0.60 6.68 44.79
N LEU A 428 -0.31 6.74 43.82
CA LEU A 428 -1.46 7.63 43.85
C LEU A 428 -2.42 7.25 44.98
N GLU A 429 -2.69 5.95 45.15
CA GLU A 429 -3.50 5.40 46.24
C GLU A 429 -2.89 5.75 47.60
N GLY A 430 -1.58 5.54 47.76
CA GLY A 430 -0.86 5.89 48.98
C GLY A 430 -0.94 7.38 49.32
N ILE A 431 -0.86 8.26 48.31
CA ILE A 431 -1.02 9.72 48.50
C ILE A 431 -2.46 10.04 48.87
N LEU A 432 -3.46 9.53 48.15
CA LEU A 432 -4.87 9.86 48.34
C LEU A 432 -5.40 9.35 49.70
N THR A 433 -4.99 8.16 50.10
CA THR A 433 -5.31 7.60 51.43
C THR A 433 -4.62 8.41 52.54
N SER A 434 -3.38 8.87 52.35
CA SER A 434 -2.68 9.71 53.35
C SER A 434 -3.33 11.07 53.57
N VAL A 435 -4.04 11.60 52.57
CA VAL A 435 -4.78 12.88 52.64
C VAL A 435 -6.24 12.67 53.07
N ASN A 436 -6.65 11.41 53.34
CA ASN A 436 -8.02 11.03 53.68
C ASN A 436 -9.03 11.51 52.62
N ALA A 437 -8.66 11.30 51.35
CA ALA A 437 -9.51 11.62 50.21
C ALA A 437 -10.82 10.82 50.27
N PRO A 438 -11.95 11.39 49.84
CA PRO A 438 -13.23 10.69 49.80
C PRO A 438 -13.21 9.55 48.76
N ASP A 439 -13.95 8.47 49.02
CA ASP A 439 -13.93 7.23 48.21
C ASP A 439 -14.22 7.46 46.71
N TRP A 440 -15.10 8.42 46.38
CA TRP A 440 -15.38 8.76 44.99
C TRP A 440 -14.17 9.36 44.27
N LEU A 441 -13.29 10.07 44.97
CA LEU A 441 -12.08 10.65 44.40
C LEU A 441 -11.00 9.57 44.24
N LEU A 442 -10.95 8.62 45.17
CA LEU A 442 -10.08 7.44 45.07
C LEU A 442 -10.47 6.61 43.84
N SER A 443 -11.76 6.28 43.68
CA SER A 443 -12.27 5.54 42.52
C SER A 443 -12.10 6.28 41.20
N LEU A 444 -12.33 7.61 41.16
CA LEU A 444 -12.07 8.38 39.95
C LEU A 444 -10.60 8.33 39.54
N ALA A 445 -9.70 8.43 40.52
CA ALA A 445 -8.28 8.51 40.26
C ALA A 445 -7.70 7.14 39.85
N LEU A 446 -8.06 6.06 40.55
CA LEU A 446 -7.57 4.71 40.30
C LEU A 446 -8.35 4.05 39.15
N ASP A 447 -9.65 3.81 39.34
CA ASP A 447 -10.50 3.08 38.37
C ASP A 447 -10.81 3.92 37.12
N GLY A 448 -10.94 5.24 37.27
CA GLY A 448 -11.26 6.14 36.16
C GLY A 448 -10.03 6.56 35.34
N VAL A 449 -9.02 7.11 36.01
CA VAL A 449 -7.87 7.74 35.35
C VAL A 449 -6.72 6.76 35.14
N VAL A 450 -6.25 6.08 36.19
CA VAL A 450 -5.09 5.18 36.09
C VAL A 450 -5.41 3.96 35.24
N ALA A 451 -6.47 3.20 35.57
CA ALA A 451 -6.89 2.04 34.78
C ALA A 451 -7.26 2.45 33.32
N GLY A 452 -7.93 3.60 33.17
CA GLY A 452 -8.25 4.15 31.85
C GLY A 452 -7.04 4.48 30.99
N VAL A 453 -6.00 5.09 31.56
CA VAL A 453 -4.75 5.38 30.84
C VAL A 453 -3.91 4.10 30.63
N GLY A 454 -3.88 3.20 31.62
CA GLY A 454 -3.21 1.90 31.55
C GLY A 454 -3.70 1.09 30.36
N SER A 455 -5.02 0.92 30.25
CA SER A 455 -5.65 0.19 29.15
C SER A 455 -5.29 0.71 27.75
N VAL A 456 -4.79 1.95 27.59
CA VAL A 456 -4.30 2.48 26.31
C VAL A 456 -2.81 2.28 26.11
N LEU A 457 -2.03 2.53 27.17
CA LEU A 457 -0.58 2.50 27.10
C LEU A 457 -0.04 1.08 26.96
N VAL A 458 -0.72 0.09 27.53
CA VAL A 458 -0.40 -1.34 27.40
C VAL A 458 -0.43 -1.81 25.93
N PHE A 459 -1.22 -1.17 25.05
CA PHE A 459 -1.23 -1.49 23.61
C PHE A 459 -0.12 -0.84 22.79
N VAL A 460 0.55 0.18 23.33
CA VAL A 460 1.57 0.94 22.60
C VAL A 460 2.71 0.04 22.10
N PRO A 461 3.27 -0.89 22.90
CA PRO A 461 4.30 -1.81 22.42
C PRO A 461 3.88 -2.64 21.20
N PHE A 462 2.67 -3.19 21.18
CA PHE A 462 2.17 -3.99 20.06
C PHE A 462 2.09 -3.16 18.77
N ILE A 463 1.61 -1.93 18.86
CA ILE A 463 1.47 -1.03 17.71
C ILE A 463 2.84 -0.60 17.18
N PHE A 464 3.77 -0.27 18.06
CA PHE A 464 5.13 0.09 17.68
C PHE A 464 5.85 -1.09 17.01
N MET A 465 5.74 -2.30 17.58
CA MET A 465 6.34 -3.50 17.01
C MET A 465 5.78 -3.80 15.61
N LEU A 466 4.48 -3.65 15.44
CA LEU A 466 3.86 -3.83 14.12
C LEU A 466 4.31 -2.77 13.11
N PHE A 467 4.44 -1.50 13.52
CA PHE A 467 4.97 -0.46 12.64
C PHE A 467 6.43 -0.67 12.26
N ILE A 468 7.26 -1.20 13.17
CA ILE A 468 8.64 -1.60 12.87
C ILE A 468 8.65 -2.65 11.76
N ILE A 469 7.83 -3.71 11.90
CA ILE A 469 7.80 -4.79 10.92
C ILE A 469 7.26 -4.31 9.56
N ILE A 470 6.18 -3.52 9.55
CA ILE A 470 5.65 -2.95 8.32
C ILE A 470 6.69 -2.03 7.66
N ALA A 471 7.40 -1.20 8.44
CA ALA A 471 8.45 -0.33 7.92
C ALA A 471 9.62 -1.13 7.31
N ILE A 472 10.03 -2.24 7.92
CA ILE A 472 11.04 -3.16 7.36
C ILE A 472 10.58 -3.74 6.01
N LEU A 473 9.31 -4.15 5.90
CA LEU A 473 8.75 -4.69 4.66
C LEU A 473 8.55 -3.64 3.57
N GLU A 474 8.26 -2.40 3.97
CA GLU A 474 8.12 -1.24 3.10
C GLU A 474 9.48 -0.81 2.54
N ASP A 475 10.47 -0.57 3.42
CA ASP A 475 11.82 -0.11 3.08
C ASP A 475 12.62 -1.17 2.30
N SER A 476 12.35 -2.47 2.55
CA SER A 476 12.97 -3.54 1.77
C SER A 476 12.45 -3.61 0.33
N GLY A 477 11.31 -2.97 0.04
CA GLY A 477 10.63 -3.05 -1.24
C GLY A 477 9.77 -4.30 -1.43
N TYR A 478 9.64 -5.17 -0.41
CA TYR A 478 8.83 -6.38 -0.48
C TYR A 478 7.33 -6.09 -0.70
N LEU A 479 6.80 -5.03 -0.06
CA LEU A 479 5.38 -4.65 -0.21
C LEU A 479 4.97 -4.38 -1.67
N ALA A 480 5.89 -3.89 -2.51
CA ALA A 480 5.62 -3.69 -3.94
C ALA A 480 5.43 -5.02 -4.69
N ARG A 481 6.21 -6.07 -4.34
CA ARG A 481 6.07 -7.40 -4.93
C ARG A 481 4.80 -8.09 -4.44
N ALA A 482 4.52 -7.95 -3.15
CA ALA A 482 3.27 -8.44 -2.57
C ALA A 482 2.06 -7.82 -3.29
N ALA A 483 2.08 -6.50 -3.53
CA ALA A 483 1.06 -5.81 -4.31
C ALA A 483 0.96 -6.33 -5.76
N PHE A 484 2.09 -6.58 -6.43
CA PHE A 484 2.12 -7.16 -7.77
C PHE A 484 1.48 -8.56 -7.82
N VAL A 485 1.80 -9.45 -6.87
CA VAL A 485 1.20 -10.79 -6.80
C VAL A 485 -0.30 -10.71 -6.53
N MET A 486 -0.69 -9.79 -5.64
CA MET A 486 -2.08 -9.62 -5.24
C MET A 486 -2.90 -8.88 -6.29
N ASP A 487 -2.29 -8.22 -7.28
CA ASP A 487 -2.99 -7.45 -8.30
C ASP A 487 -4.08 -8.27 -8.99
N ARG A 488 -3.78 -9.50 -9.42
CA ARG A 488 -4.80 -10.38 -10.05
C ARG A 488 -5.97 -10.69 -9.12
N VAL A 489 -5.73 -10.87 -7.83
CA VAL A 489 -6.79 -11.13 -6.84
C VAL A 489 -7.60 -9.86 -6.59
N MET A 490 -6.93 -8.71 -6.46
CA MET A 490 -7.57 -7.41 -6.27
C MET A 490 -8.43 -7.03 -7.47
N HIS A 491 -7.96 -7.30 -8.69
CA HIS A 491 -8.68 -6.99 -9.92
C HIS A 491 -10.01 -7.75 -10.03
N LYS A 492 -10.06 -9.00 -9.54
CA LYS A 492 -11.31 -9.77 -9.43
C LYS A 492 -12.33 -9.05 -8.54
N ILE A 493 -11.88 -8.47 -7.44
CA ILE A 493 -12.68 -7.70 -6.49
C ILE A 493 -13.01 -6.28 -7.03
N GLY A 494 -12.37 -5.87 -8.13
CA GLY A 494 -12.54 -4.55 -8.74
C GLY A 494 -11.65 -3.48 -8.11
N LEU A 495 -10.54 -3.89 -7.51
CA LEU A 495 -9.51 -3.04 -6.93
C LEU A 495 -8.22 -3.13 -7.74
N HIS A 496 -7.44 -2.06 -7.71
CA HIS A 496 -6.08 -2.03 -8.24
C HIS A 496 -5.10 -2.73 -7.27
N GLY A 497 -4.04 -3.39 -7.76
CA GLY A 497 -3.05 -4.08 -6.91
C GLY A 497 -2.40 -3.19 -5.85
N LYS A 498 -2.22 -1.88 -6.11
CA LYS A 498 -1.76 -0.90 -5.10
C LYS A 498 -2.68 -0.82 -3.87
N SER A 499 -3.96 -1.17 -4.01
CA SER A 499 -4.97 -1.16 -2.92
C SER A 499 -4.66 -2.20 -1.85
N PHE A 500 -3.90 -3.23 -2.22
CA PHE A 500 -3.46 -4.26 -1.30
C PHE A 500 -2.60 -3.72 -0.16
N ILE A 501 -1.73 -2.73 -0.44
CA ILE A 501 -0.80 -2.17 0.56
C ILE A 501 -1.59 -1.52 1.71
N PRO A 502 -2.53 -0.59 1.46
CA PRO A 502 -3.41 -0.09 2.52
C PRO A 502 -4.20 -1.18 3.25
N MET A 503 -4.76 -2.16 2.54
CA MET A 503 -5.53 -3.24 3.17
C MET A 503 -4.68 -4.09 4.11
N LEU A 504 -3.42 -4.33 3.74
CA LEU A 504 -2.49 -5.06 4.59
C LEU A 504 -2.17 -4.29 5.88
N ILE A 505 -1.92 -3.00 5.76
CA ILE A 505 -1.71 -2.11 6.92
C ILE A 505 -2.94 -2.11 7.84
N GLY A 506 -4.14 -2.37 7.30
CA GLY A 506 -5.41 -2.46 8.02
C GLY A 506 -5.45 -3.54 9.10
N PHE A 507 -4.79 -4.68 8.89
CA PHE A 507 -4.66 -5.73 9.92
C PHE A 507 -3.89 -5.27 11.15
N GLY A 508 -3.10 -4.21 11.02
CA GLY A 508 -2.54 -3.52 12.17
C GLY A 508 -3.48 -2.49 12.75
N CYS A 509 -3.73 -1.44 11.98
CA CYS A 509 -4.64 -0.39 12.38
C CYS A 509 -5.31 0.23 11.16
N ASN A 510 -6.63 0.34 11.22
CA ASN A 510 -7.42 0.93 10.12
C ASN A 510 -7.08 2.41 9.88
N VAL A 511 -6.58 3.15 10.88
CA VAL A 511 -6.26 4.59 10.75
C VAL A 511 -5.13 4.86 9.76
N PRO A 512 -3.89 4.37 9.96
CA PRO A 512 -2.79 4.55 9.00
C PRO A 512 -3.09 3.87 7.67
N ALA A 513 -3.83 2.76 7.69
CA ALA A 513 -4.26 2.04 6.51
C ALA A 513 -5.16 2.91 5.61
N ILE A 514 -6.17 3.59 6.19
CA ILE A 514 -7.03 4.53 5.45
C ILE A 514 -6.20 5.72 4.92
N MET A 515 -5.24 6.23 5.68
CA MET A 515 -4.36 7.32 5.20
C MET A 515 -3.45 6.87 4.04
N ALA A 516 -2.96 5.64 4.06
CA ALA A 516 -2.11 5.07 3.01
C ALA A 516 -2.84 4.96 1.65
N THR A 517 -4.18 4.99 1.65
CA THR A 517 -4.96 5.01 0.39
C THR A 517 -4.72 6.26 -0.46
N ARG A 518 -4.03 7.29 0.06
CA ARG A 518 -3.56 8.45 -0.73
C ARG A 518 -2.59 8.09 -1.85
N VAL A 519 -1.93 6.95 -1.76
CA VAL A 519 -1.06 6.41 -2.82
C VAL A 519 -1.87 5.94 -4.03
N LEU A 520 -3.19 5.75 -3.87
CA LEU A 520 -4.09 5.36 -4.96
C LEU A 520 -4.45 6.58 -5.80
N GLU A 521 -4.03 6.56 -7.06
CA GLU A 521 -4.26 7.62 -8.06
C GLU A 521 -5.75 7.75 -8.40
N ASN A 522 -6.45 6.62 -8.54
CA ASN A 522 -7.87 6.59 -8.83
C ASN A 522 -8.72 6.83 -7.58
N LYS A 523 -9.57 7.85 -7.66
CA LYS A 523 -10.54 8.19 -6.59
C LYS A 523 -11.50 7.04 -6.28
N ARG A 524 -11.91 6.26 -7.28
CA ARG A 524 -12.78 5.08 -7.10
C ARG A 524 -12.11 4.01 -6.25
N ASP A 525 -10.91 3.59 -6.64
CA ASP A 525 -10.16 2.54 -5.94
C ASP A 525 -9.84 2.98 -4.52
N ARG A 526 -9.52 4.26 -4.34
CA ARG A 526 -9.35 4.88 -3.02
C ARG A 526 -10.60 4.75 -2.16
N ILE A 527 -11.77 5.17 -2.64
CA ILE A 527 -13.01 5.06 -1.85
C ILE A 527 -13.32 3.58 -1.54
N LEU A 528 -13.26 2.69 -2.54
CA LEU A 528 -13.56 1.27 -2.35
C LEU A 528 -12.63 0.64 -1.30
N THR A 529 -11.33 0.94 -1.37
CA THR A 529 -10.33 0.47 -0.41
C THR A 529 -10.64 0.98 0.99
N ILE A 530 -10.99 2.27 1.14
CA ILE A 530 -11.37 2.85 2.44
C ILE A 530 -12.61 2.16 3.04
N LEU A 531 -13.59 1.78 2.22
CA LEU A 531 -14.81 1.10 2.67
C LEU A 531 -14.57 -0.39 3.00
N ILE A 532 -13.61 -1.05 2.36
CA ILE A 532 -13.33 -2.45 2.65
C ILE A 532 -12.40 -2.62 3.87
N ASN A 533 -11.53 -1.64 4.11
CA ASN A 533 -10.54 -1.69 5.18
C ASN A 533 -11.08 -2.05 6.57
N PRO A 534 -12.23 -1.52 7.05
CA PRO A 534 -12.79 -1.84 8.36
C PRO A 534 -13.01 -3.35 8.65
N PHE A 535 -13.12 -4.17 7.61
CA PHE A 535 -13.27 -5.63 7.72
C PHE A 535 -11.94 -6.36 7.94
N MET A 536 -10.80 -5.68 7.75
CA MET A 536 -9.50 -6.18 8.18
C MET A 536 -9.44 -6.14 9.71
N SER A 537 -9.17 -7.29 10.31
CA SER A 537 -9.11 -7.39 11.77
C SER A 537 -7.86 -6.69 12.28
N CYS A 538 -8.04 -5.50 12.87
CA CYS A 538 -6.96 -4.73 13.49
C CYS A 538 -6.60 -5.29 14.87
N GLY A 539 -5.35 -5.09 15.29
CA GLY A 539 -4.82 -5.62 16.56
C GLY A 539 -5.65 -5.22 17.80
N ALA A 540 -6.30 -4.06 17.79
CA ALA A 540 -7.15 -3.59 18.88
C ALA A 540 -8.38 -4.48 19.18
N ARG A 541 -8.74 -5.43 18.29
CA ARG A 541 -9.83 -6.39 18.53
C ARG A 541 -9.38 -7.64 19.29
N LEU A 542 -8.07 -7.91 19.32
CA LEU A 542 -7.52 -9.14 19.89
C LEU A 542 -7.79 -9.33 21.38
N PRO A 543 -7.78 -8.30 22.25
CA PRO A 543 -8.11 -8.50 23.67
C PRO A 543 -9.48 -9.14 23.87
N VAL A 544 -10.48 -8.68 23.11
CA VAL A 544 -11.82 -9.26 23.13
C VAL A 544 -11.80 -10.70 22.63
N TYR A 545 -10.99 -10.99 21.61
CA TYR A 545 -10.89 -12.34 21.06
C TYR A 545 -10.27 -13.28 22.08
N ILE A 546 -9.14 -12.90 22.66
CA ILE A 546 -8.40 -13.67 23.66
C ILE A 546 -9.29 -13.96 24.87
N LEU A 547 -9.97 -12.94 25.41
CA LEU A 547 -10.87 -13.09 26.55
C LEU A 547 -11.95 -14.14 26.30
N PHE A 548 -12.71 -14.01 25.20
CA PHE A 548 -13.79 -14.94 24.90
C PHE A 548 -13.28 -16.32 24.46
N THR A 549 -12.13 -16.42 23.79
CA THR A 549 -11.57 -17.72 23.43
C THR A 549 -11.03 -18.47 24.64
N ALA A 550 -10.37 -17.77 25.56
CA ALA A 550 -9.92 -18.35 26.83
C ALA A 550 -11.10 -18.76 27.71
N ALA A 551 -12.21 -18.00 27.69
CA ALA A 551 -13.39 -18.33 28.47
C ALA A 551 -14.19 -19.53 27.91
N PHE A 552 -14.32 -19.69 26.59
CA PHE A 552 -15.27 -20.66 26.00
C PHE A 552 -14.65 -21.77 25.15
N PHE A 553 -13.44 -21.57 24.65
CA PHE A 553 -12.85 -22.40 23.61
C PHE A 553 -11.47 -22.91 24.02
N THR A 554 -11.40 -23.57 25.17
CA THR A 554 -10.18 -24.15 25.71
C THR A 554 -10.00 -25.60 25.26
N GLY A 555 -8.77 -25.95 24.86
CA GLY A 555 -8.42 -27.32 24.45
C GLY A 555 -7.51 -27.39 23.22
N THR A 556 -7.08 -28.61 22.90
CA THR A 556 -6.08 -28.87 21.85
C THR A 556 -6.64 -29.82 20.80
N THR A 557 -6.48 -29.48 19.53
CA THR A 557 -6.91 -30.29 18.38
C THR A 557 -5.70 -30.63 17.51
N MET A 558 -5.57 -31.89 17.08
CA MET A 558 -4.55 -32.31 16.12
C MET A 558 -5.02 -32.07 14.68
N ILE A 559 -4.29 -31.25 13.93
CA ILE A 559 -4.54 -31.01 12.50
C ILE A 559 -3.22 -31.17 11.74
N PHE A 560 -3.19 -32.06 10.73
CA PHE A 560 -1.98 -32.39 9.93
C PHE A 560 -0.74 -32.79 10.75
N GLY A 561 -0.92 -33.39 11.94
CA GLY A 561 0.18 -33.80 12.82
C GLY A 561 0.75 -32.67 13.69
N PHE A 562 0.19 -31.47 13.63
CA PHE A 562 0.52 -30.35 14.52
C PHE A 562 -0.53 -30.24 15.62
N SER A 563 -0.07 -30.07 16.86
CA SER A 563 -0.89 -29.81 18.03
C SER A 563 -1.28 -28.32 18.02
N LEU A 564 -2.55 -28.01 17.75
CA LEU A 564 -3.06 -26.63 17.66
C LEU A 564 -4.07 -26.36 18.77
N ASN A 565 -3.95 -25.19 19.40
CA ASN A 565 -4.92 -24.73 20.40
C ASN A 565 -6.22 -24.31 19.69
N THR A 566 -7.35 -24.70 20.27
CA THR A 566 -8.70 -24.37 19.75
C THR A 566 -8.96 -22.88 19.76
N GLU A 567 -8.44 -22.15 20.76
CA GLU A 567 -8.42 -20.68 20.81
C GLU A 567 -7.82 -20.07 19.53
N THR A 568 -6.65 -20.56 19.12
CA THR A 568 -5.95 -20.10 17.92
C THR A 568 -6.76 -20.38 16.66
N LEU A 569 -7.45 -21.52 16.59
CA LEU A 569 -8.32 -21.86 15.46
C LEU A 569 -9.55 -20.95 15.37
N VAL A 570 -10.15 -20.60 16.51
CA VAL A 570 -11.28 -19.66 16.57
C VAL A 570 -10.84 -18.27 16.11
N ILE A 571 -9.74 -17.75 16.64
CA ILE A 571 -9.17 -16.46 16.19
C ILE A 571 -8.86 -16.49 14.70
N TYR A 572 -8.22 -17.55 14.22
CA TYR A 572 -7.92 -17.72 12.79
C TYR A 572 -9.19 -17.72 11.92
N SER A 573 -10.25 -18.37 12.38
CA SER A 573 -11.55 -18.38 11.69
C SER A 573 -12.15 -16.97 11.56
N LEU A 574 -12.02 -16.13 12.59
CA LEU A 574 -12.48 -14.74 12.56
C LEU A 574 -11.69 -13.90 11.56
N TYR A 575 -10.37 -14.07 11.49
CA TYR A 575 -9.54 -13.37 10.51
C TYR A 575 -9.93 -13.75 9.07
N LEU A 576 -10.13 -15.05 8.81
CA LEU A 576 -10.61 -15.53 7.51
C LEU A 576 -12.00 -15.01 7.17
N LEU A 577 -12.92 -14.97 8.15
CA LEU A 577 -14.26 -14.43 7.98
C LEU A 577 -14.21 -12.95 7.61
N GLY A 578 -13.36 -12.16 8.27
CA GLY A 578 -13.17 -10.73 7.96
C GLY A 578 -12.70 -10.53 6.51
N ILE A 579 -11.71 -11.31 6.05
CA ILE A 579 -11.23 -11.29 4.67
C ILE A 579 -12.34 -11.71 3.69
N ALA A 580 -13.10 -12.75 4.01
CA ALA A 580 -14.20 -13.22 3.16
C ALA A 580 -15.29 -12.14 3.01
N VAL A 581 -15.70 -11.51 4.11
CA VAL A 581 -16.68 -10.41 4.09
C VAL A 581 -16.12 -9.20 3.33
N ALA A 582 -14.84 -8.86 3.50
CA ALA A 582 -14.17 -7.81 2.74
C ALA A 582 -14.25 -8.05 1.22
N ILE A 583 -13.98 -9.29 0.78
CA ILE A 583 -14.08 -9.70 -0.63
C ILE A 583 -15.53 -9.59 -1.14
N ILE A 584 -16.50 -10.12 -0.38
CA ILE A 584 -17.93 -10.07 -0.74
C ILE A 584 -18.40 -8.63 -0.88
N MET A 585 -18.08 -7.78 0.09
CA MET A 585 -18.47 -6.36 0.07
C MET A 585 -17.79 -5.60 -1.07
N GLY A 586 -16.53 -5.92 -1.39
CA GLY A 586 -15.86 -5.34 -2.55
C GLY A 586 -16.55 -5.70 -3.87
N LEU A 587 -16.96 -6.95 -4.05
CA LEU A 587 -17.73 -7.40 -5.22
C LEU A 587 -19.10 -6.72 -5.30
N ILE A 588 -19.80 -6.56 -4.16
CA ILE A 588 -21.08 -5.84 -4.09
C ILE A 588 -20.90 -4.38 -4.52
N PHE A 589 -19.92 -3.66 -3.94
CA PHE A 589 -19.69 -2.25 -4.24
C PHE A 589 -19.20 -2.02 -5.66
N LYS A 590 -18.39 -2.92 -6.23
CA LYS A 590 -17.99 -2.90 -7.63
C LYS A 590 -19.20 -2.94 -8.57
N ASN A 591 -20.19 -3.79 -8.29
CA ASN A 591 -21.34 -3.96 -9.18
C ASN A 591 -22.46 -2.95 -8.96
N THR A 592 -22.51 -2.32 -7.78
CA THR A 592 -23.59 -1.40 -7.37
C THR A 592 -23.17 0.08 -7.40
N LEU A 593 -22.18 0.46 -6.59
CA LEU A 593 -21.82 1.85 -6.31
C LEU A 593 -20.83 2.45 -7.31
N PHE A 594 -19.97 1.63 -7.91
CA PHE A 594 -18.91 2.11 -8.80
C PHE A 594 -18.85 1.29 -10.10
N LYS A 595 -19.59 1.71 -11.14
CA LYS A 595 -19.51 1.11 -12.48
C LYS A 595 -18.45 1.83 -13.32
N GLY A 596 -17.55 1.09 -13.98
CA GLY A 596 -16.48 1.66 -14.83
C GLY A 596 -15.26 0.76 -14.94
N LEU A 597 -14.36 1.05 -15.89
CA LEU A 597 -13.15 0.28 -16.16
C LEU A 597 -12.08 0.50 -15.07
N SER A 598 -11.35 -0.56 -14.77
CA SER A 598 -10.15 -0.57 -13.92
C SER A 598 -8.96 -0.04 -14.72
N SER A 599 -8.13 0.83 -14.13
CA SER A 599 -6.94 1.32 -14.81
C SER A 599 -5.92 0.20 -15.03
N PRO A 600 -5.15 0.23 -16.15
CA PRO A 600 -4.03 -0.67 -16.36
C PRO A 600 -3.03 -0.60 -15.20
N PHE A 601 -2.60 -1.76 -14.70
CA PHE A 601 -1.62 -1.84 -13.61
C PHE A 601 -0.20 -1.84 -14.20
N VAL A 602 0.43 -0.67 -14.22
CA VAL A 602 1.87 -0.55 -14.48
C VAL A 602 2.55 -0.16 -13.18
N MET A 603 3.40 -1.04 -12.65
CA MET A 603 4.18 -0.79 -11.45
C MET A 603 5.64 -1.13 -11.71
N GLU A 604 6.50 -0.14 -11.52
CA GLU A 604 7.93 -0.40 -11.45
C GLU A 604 8.25 -1.04 -10.10
N LEU A 605 8.85 -2.23 -10.12
CA LEU A 605 9.33 -2.88 -8.92
C LEU A 605 10.61 -2.14 -8.46
N PRO A 606 10.61 -1.45 -7.30
CA PRO A 606 11.81 -0.78 -6.81
C PRO A 606 12.88 -1.83 -6.52
N PRO A 607 14.20 -1.58 -6.68
CA PRO A 607 15.20 -2.58 -6.33
C PRO A 607 15.10 -2.95 -4.83
N TYR A 608 15.42 -4.20 -4.47
CA TYR A 608 15.55 -4.56 -3.06
C TYR A 608 16.62 -3.68 -2.39
N ARG A 609 16.28 -3.15 -1.22
CA ARG A 609 17.20 -2.34 -0.40
C ARG A 609 17.26 -2.95 1.00
N MET A 610 18.41 -2.81 1.65
CA MET A 610 18.48 -3.11 3.07
C MET A 610 17.82 -1.95 3.83
N PRO A 611 16.83 -2.22 4.70
CA PRO A 611 16.20 -1.18 5.50
C PRO A 611 17.25 -0.54 6.41
N THR A 612 17.22 0.79 6.52
CA THR A 612 18.13 1.50 7.43
C THR A 612 17.50 1.58 8.81
N LEU A 613 18.26 1.25 9.86
CA LEU A 613 17.76 1.31 11.25
C LEU A 613 17.21 2.70 11.58
N THR A 614 17.85 3.76 11.09
CA THR A 614 17.41 5.14 11.28
C THR A 614 16.07 5.42 10.59
N GLY A 615 15.88 4.96 9.35
CA GLY A 615 14.62 5.12 8.62
C GLY A 615 13.47 4.40 9.32
N VAL A 616 13.67 3.14 9.70
CA VAL A 616 12.68 2.34 10.44
C VAL A 616 12.30 3.01 11.75
N ALA A 617 13.28 3.50 12.52
CA ALA A 617 13.01 4.17 13.80
C ALA A 617 12.22 5.47 13.65
N ILE A 618 12.58 6.33 12.68
CA ILE A 618 11.88 7.60 12.42
C ILE A 618 10.43 7.32 12.00
N HIS A 619 10.21 6.45 11.02
CA HIS A 619 8.87 6.13 10.53
C HIS A 619 7.99 5.48 11.59
N THR A 620 8.57 4.60 12.41
CA THR A 620 7.87 4.00 13.56
C THR A 620 7.47 5.08 14.56
N TRP A 621 8.40 5.95 14.95
CA TRP A 621 8.14 7.01 15.93
C TRP A 621 7.09 8.02 15.45
N GLU A 622 7.17 8.47 14.19
CA GLU A 622 6.19 9.40 13.61
C GLU A 622 4.78 8.80 13.61
N ARG A 623 4.64 7.54 13.16
CA ARG A 623 3.34 6.83 13.11
C ARG A 623 2.82 6.56 14.53
N GLY A 624 3.68 6.10 15.43
CA GLY A 624 3.37 5.81 16.82
C GLY A 624 2.95 7.05 17.62
N TRP A 625 3.64 8.19 17.45
CA TRP A 625 3.31 9.43 18.14
C TRP A 625 1.94 9.99 17.71
N VAL A 626 1.61 9.91 16.42
CA VAL A 626 0.29 10.30 15.91
C VAL A 626 -0.81 9.45 16.54
N PHE A 627 -0.56 8.15 16.74
CA PHE A 627 -1.47 7.25 17.44
C PHE A 627 -1.63 7.69 18.90
N ILE A 628 -0.54 7.79 19.68
CA ILE A 628 -0.58 8.17 21.11
C ILE A 628 -1.35 9.49 21.31
N LYS A 629 -1.04 10.53 20.54
CA LYS A 629 -1.64 11.86 20.73
C LYS A 629 -3.15 11.88 20.45
N LYS A 630 -3.61 11.16 19.41
CA LYS A 630 -5.02 11.18 18.99
C LYS A 630 -5.87 10.12 19.65
N ALA A 631 -5.36 8.90 19.77
CA ALA A 631 -6.07 7.81 20.43
C ALA A 631 -6.11 8.04 21.94
N GLY A 632 -4.97 8.39 22.55
CA GLY A 632 -4.89 8.63 24.00
C GLY A 632 -5.84 9.71 24.50
N THR A 633 -5.97 10.85 23.79
CA THR A 633 -6.90 11.91 24.20
C THR A 633 -8.37 11.52 24.08
N VAL A 634 -8.73 10.80 23.02
CA VAL A 634 -10.12 10.32 22.81
C VAL A 634 -10.49 9.23 23.81
N ILE A 635 -9.59 8.27 24.04
CA ILE A 635 -9.84 7.16 24.97
C ILE A 635 -9.89 7.68 26.40
N PHE A 636 -8.94 8.51 26.83
CA PHE A 636 -8.96 9.12 28.17
C PHE A 636 -10.28 9.85 28.45
N THR A 637 -10.71 10.71 27.52
CA THR A 637 -11.98 11.44 27.66
C THR A 637 -13.18 10.48 27.76
N THR A 638 -13.10 9.35 27.04
CA THR A 638 -14.16 8.34 27.03
C THR A 638 -14.21 7.54 28.32
N VAL A 639 -13.07 7.10 28.86
CA VAL A 639 -13.05 6.33 30.11
C VAL A 639 -13.53 7.18 31.28
N VAL A 640 -13.12 8.46 31.35
CA VAL A 640 -13.65 9.39 32.35
C VAL A 640 -15.17 9.57 32.21
N LEU A 641 -15.69 9.59 30.98
CA LEU A 641 -17.13 9.67 30.71
C LEU A 641 -17.86 8.37 31.08
N ILE A 642 -17.27 7.20 30.80
CA ILE A 642 -17.78 5.88 31.24
C ILE A 642 -17.91 5.88 32.75
N TRP A 643 -16.84 6.23 33.45
CA TRP A 643 -16.81 6.27 34.91
C TRP A 643 -17.93 7.16 35.47
N PHE A 644 -18.11 8.36 34.90
CA PHE A 644 -19.18 9.27 35.34
C PHE A 644 -20.60 8.70 35.09
N LEU A 645 -20.81 7.98 33.98
CA LEU A 645 -22.08 7.34 33.68
C LEU A 645 -22.33 6.06 34.50
N ALA A 646 -21.26 5.35 34.89
CA ALA A 646 -21.32 4.17 35.74
C ALA A 646 -21.52 4.51 37.23
N ALA A 647 -21.06 5.69 37.66
CA ALA A 647 -21.13 6.15 39.05
C ALA A 647 -22.40 6.94 39.41
N LEU A 648 -23.26 7.27 38.43
CA LEU A 648 -24.45 8.10 38.64
C LEU A 648 -25.76 7.36 38.30
N PRO A 649 -26.88 7.69 38.99
CA PRO A 649 -27.06 8.71 40.03
C PRO A 649 -26.50 8.34 41.41
N ALA A 650 -26.06 9.33 42.20
CA ALA A 650 -25.39 9.09 43.49
C ALA A 650 -26.24 8.21 44.44
N GLY A 651 -25.66 7.10 44.90
CA GLY A 651 -26.30 6.11 45.78
C GLY A 651 -26.62 4.77 45.12
N VAL A 652 -26.41 4.63 43.80
CA VAL A 652 -26.44 3.33 43.11
C VAL A 652 -25.08 2.65 43.19
N GLU A 653 -25.08 1.31 43.16
CA GLU A 653 -23.87 0.51 43.10
C GLU A 653 -23.13 0.78 41.77
N TYR A 654 -21.80 0.91 41.84
CA TYR A 654 -20.98 1.28 40.69
C TYR A 654 -21.16 0.27 39.56
N GLY A 655 -21.45 0.75 38.34
CA GLY A 655 -21.65 -0.12 37.18
C GLY A 655 -22.88 -1.02 37.28
N SER A 656 -23.84 -0.73 38.16
CA SER A 656 -25.08 -1.51 38.30
C SER A 656 -26.13 -1.19 37.24
N GLU A 657 -27.17 -2.03 37.19
CA GLU A 657 -28.34 -1.87 36.31
C GLU A 657 -29.10 -0.54 36.48
N ASP A 658 -29.01 0.08 37.65
CA ASP A 658 -29.72 1.31 38.00
C ASP A 658 -28.89 2.57 37.69
N SER A 659 -27.63 2.40 37.26
CA SER A 659 -26.80 3.50 36.78
C SER A 659 -27.27 4.04 35.41
N TYR A 660 -26.84 5.24 35.04
CA TYR A 660 -27.13 5.79 33.70
C TYR A 660 -26.60 4.89 32.58
N ILE A 661 -25.47 4.22 32.81
CA ILE A 661 -24.90 3.26 31.87
C ILE A 661 -25.81 2.03 31.72
N GLY A 662 -26.37 1.52 32.81
CA GLY A 662 -27.32 0.41 32.81
C GLY A 662 -28.63 0.76 32.11
N GLY A 663 -29.13 1.98 32.32
CA GLY A 663 -30.29 2.51 31.61
C GLY A 663 -30.11 2.57 30.09
N ILE A 664 -28.96 3.06 29.61
CA ILE A 664 -28.61 3.06 28.18
C ILE A 664 -28.53 1.62 27.67
N GLY A 665 -27.88 0.72 28.41
CA GLY A 665 -27.79 -0.70 28.09
C GLY A 665 -29.14 -1.36 27.87
N LYS A 666 -30.08 -1.19 28.81
CA LYS A 666 -31.45 -1.76 28.73
C LYS A 666 -32.23 -1.28 27.51
N THR A 667 -32.00 -0.05 27.05
CA THR A 667 -32.68 0.47 25.85
C THR A 667 -32.16 -0.15 24.56
N ILE A 668 -30.88 -0.53 24.52
CA ILE A 668 -30.21 -1.07 23.32
C ILE A 668 -30.25 -2.61 23.30
N ALA A 669 -30.23 -3.26 24.46
CA ALA A 669 -30.17 -4.71 24.63
C ALA A 669 -31.19 -5.53 23.81
N PRO A 670 -32.47 -5.11 23.65
CA PRO A 670 -33.43 -5.84 22.82
C PRO A 670 -32.99 -5.99 21.36
N VAL A 671 -32.16 -5.07 20.85
CA VAL A 671 -31.63 -5.14 19.48
C VAL A 671 -30.64 -6.29 19.34
N PHE A 672 -29.90 -6.63 20.39
CA PHE A 672 -28.86 -7.67 20.36
C PHE A 672 -29.34 -9.06 20.83
N THR A 673 -30.55 -9.17 21.37
CA THR A 673 -31.16 -10.46 21.71
C THR A 673 -31.18 -11.47 20.55
N PRO A 674 -31.53 -11.09 19.30
CA PRO A 674 -31.57 -12.03 18.17
C PRO A 674 -30.20 -12.60 17.74
N ILE A 675 -29.10 -11.99 18.17
CA ILE A 675 -27.72 -12.45 17.89
C ILE A 675 -27.09 -13.18 19.08
N GLY A 676 -27.84 -13.40 20.17
CA GLY A 676 -27.38 -14.10 21.37
C GLY A 676 -26.66 -13.23 22.41
N ALA A 677 -26.63 -11.90 22.24
CA ALA A 677 -25.97 -10.95 23.15
C ALA A 677 -26.98 -9.96 23.75
N GLY A 678 -28.11 -10.49 24.25
CA GLY A 678 -29.26 -9.69 24.70
C GLY A 678 -29.14 -9.10 26.10
N ASP A 679 -28.00 -9.26 26.76
CA ASP A 679 -27.69 -8.66 28.05
C ASP A 679 -27.30 -7.18 27.90
N TRP A 680 -27.56 -6.41 28.95
CA TRP A 680 -27.33 -4.97 28.92
C TRP A 680 -25.83 -4.65 29.04
N GLN A 681 -25.04 -5.49 29.74
CA GLN A 681 -23.59 -5.33 29.87
C GLN A 681 -22.92 -5.38 28.50
N SER A 682 -23.21 -6.39 27.68
CA SER A 682 -22.66 -6.53 26.33
C SER A 682 -23.06 -5.39 25.41
N SER A 683 -24.29 -4.90 25.54
CA SER A 683 -24.79 -3.76 24.77
C SER A 683 -24.04 -2.47 25.10
N VAL A 684 -23.77 -2.23 26.38
CA VAL A 684 -22.98 -1.09 26.87
C VAL A 684 -21.52 -1.22 26.43
N SER A 685 -20.93 -2.41 26.58
CA SER A 685 -19.54 -2.67 26.18
C SER A 685 -19.33 -2.47 24.68
N LEU A 686 -20.27 -2.91 23.82
CA LEU A 686 -20.23 -2.66 22.38
C LEU A 686 -20.35 -1.17 22.02
N PHE A 687 -21.15 -0.42 22.77
CA PHE A 687 -21.28 1.03 22.59
C PHE A 687 -19.96 1.75 22.87
N PHE A 688 -19.27 1.43 23.97
CA PHE A 688 -17.95 2.00 24.24
C PHE A 688 -16.86 1.44 23.31
N GLY A 689 -17.05 0.21 22.85
CA GLY A 689 -16.26 -0.42 21.79
C GLY A 689 -16.25 0.36 20.46
N PHE A 690 -17.27 1.18 20.18
CA PHE A 690 -17.24 2.09 19.03
C PHE A 690 -16.16 3.15 19.16
N ILE A 691 -15.87 3.61 20.38
CA ILE A 691 -14.85 4.64 20.61
C ILE A 691 -13.47 4.02 20.43
N ALA A 692 -13.20 2.92 21.13
CA ALA A 692 -11.99 2.13 21.05
C ALA A 692 -12.31 0.65 21.33
N LYS A 693 -11.72 -0.29 20.59
CA LYS A 693 -12.15 -1.70 20.59
C LYS A 693 -11.67 -2.44 21.83
N GLU A 694 -10.49 -2.07 22.30
CA GLU A 694 -9.85 -2.53 23.51
C GLU A 694 -10.68 -2.23 24.77
N VAL A 695 -11.42 -1.12 24.77
CA VAL A 695 -12.28 -0.69 25.89
C VAL A 695 -13.42 -1.68 26.16
N VAL A 696 -13.77 -2.56 25.22
CA VAL A 696 -14.80 -3.58 25.43
C VAL A 696 -14.46 -4.49 26.62
N VAL A 697 -13.19 -4.90 26.76
CA VAL A 697 -12.75 -5.79 27.84
C VAL A 697 -12.80 -5.07 29.19
N GLY A 698 -12.22 -3.88 29.27
CA GLY A 698 -12.26 -3.07 30.50
C GLY A 698 -13.69 -2.69 30.91
N ALA A 699 -14.55 -2.36 29.94
CA ALA A 699 -15.97 -2.11 30.20
C ALA A 699 -16.68 -3.36 30.72
N MET A 700 -16.41 -4.55 30.17
CA MET A 700 -16.97 -5.80 30.70
C MET A 700 -16.49 -6.07 32.13
N GLY A 701 -15.20 -5.89 32.43
CA GLY A 701 -14.68 -5.99 33.80
C GLY A 701 -15.47 -5.17 34.80
N VAL A 702 -15.56 -3.86 34.53
CA VAL A 702 -16.30 -2.91 35.36
C VAL A 702 -17.76 -3.31 35.53
N LEU A 703 -18.44 -3.70 34.44
CA LEU A 703 -19.88 -4.00 34.45
C LEU A 703 -20.23 -5.35 35.06
N TYR A 704 -19.30 -6.31 35.08
CA TYR A 704 -19.44 -7.57 35.80
C TYR A 704 -18.95 -7.48 37.26
N GLY A 705 -18.53 -6.29 37.72
CA GLY A 705 -18.10 -6.05 39.11
C GLY A 705 -16.69 -6.56 39.42
N ILE A 706 -15.85 -6.71 38.40
CA ILE A 706 -14.49 -7.26 38.48
C ILE A 706 -13.54 -6.12 38.14
N GLY A 707 -13.04 -5.46 39.18
CA GLY A 707 -12.30 -4.20 39.07
C GLY A 707 -10.99 -4.31 38.27
N ASP A 708 -10.32 -5.46 38.31
CA ASP A 708 -8.96 -5.60 37.79
C ASP A 708 -8.80 -6.83 36.89
N VAL A 709 -9.29 -6.74 35.65
CA VAL A 709 -9.32 -7.83 34.66
C VAL A 709 -7.92 -8.20 34.15
N GLU A 710 -6.94 -7.32 34.30
CA GLU A 710 -5.58 -7.50 33.80
C GLU A 710 -4.72 -8.36 34.75
N SER A 711 -5.18 -8.56 35.99
CA SER A 711 -4.61 -9.54 36.92
C SER A 711 -5.03 -10.99 36.57
N PRO A 712 -4.18 -12.02 36.78
CA PRO A 712 -4.54 -13.42 36.54
C PRO A 712 -5.80 -13.86 37.31
N GLU A 713 -5.97 -13.34 38.54
CA GLU A 713 -7.13 -13.64 39.40
C GLU A 713 -8.42 -12.95 38.91
N GLY A 714 -8.34 -11.73 38.38
CA GLY A 714 -9.49 -11.03 37.80
C GLY A 714 -9.90 -11.54 36.42
N GLY A 715 -8.95 -12.03 35.61
CA GLY A 715 -9.21 -12.68 34.34
C GLY A 715 -9.99 -14.00 34.48
N GLU A 716 -9.69 -14.80 35.51
CA GLU A 716 -10.45 -16.01 35.84
C GLU A 716 -11.88 -15.67 36.30
N GLY A 717 -12.04 -14.69 37.20
CA GLY A 717 -13.35 -14.23 37.64
C GLY A 717 -14.23 -13.72 36.49
N LEU A 718 -13.66 -12.99 35.53
CA LEU A 718 -14.41 -12.48 34.39
C LEU A 718 -14.79 -13.60 33.42
N SER A 719 -13.91 -14.58 33.24
CA SER A 719 -14.19 -15.75 32.42
C SER A 719 -15.37 -16.56 32.97
N GLU A 720 -15.45 -16.75 34.29
CA GLU A 720 -16.60 -17.39 34.96
C GLU A 720 -17.89 -16.57 34.81
N ALA A 721 -17.82 -15.25 35.02
CA ALA A 721 -18.97 -14.36 34.86
C ALA A 721 -19.51 -14.40 33.42
N LEU A 722 -18.64 -14.41 32.42
CA LEU A 722 -19.01 -14.55 31.01
C LEU A 722 -19.67 -15.90 30.74
N GLN A 723 -19.11 -17.00 31.25
CA GLN A 723 -19.67 -18.36 31.10
C GLN A 723 -21.09 -18.50 31.66
N SER A 724 -21.45 -17.70 32.66
CA SER A 724 -22.81 -17.67 33.21
C SER A 724 -23.83 -16.97 32.30
N THR A 725 -23.37 -16.07 31.42
CA THR A 725 -24.23 -15.23 30.58
C THR A 725 -24.27 -15.71 29.12
N PHE A 726 -23.13 -16.18 28.59
CA PHE A 726 -22.99 -16.61 27.21
C PHE A 726 -22.89 -18.13 27.09
N THR A 727 -23.48 -18.68 26.03
CA THR A 727 -23.12 -20.00 25.48
C THR A 727 -21.95 -19.87 24.50
N PRO A 728 -21.18 -20.94 24.21
CA PRO A 728 -20.12 -20.89 23.20
C PRO A 728 -20.60 -20.38 21.83
N LEU A 729 -21.82 -20.74 21.42
CA LEU A 729 -22.41 -20.26 20.17
C LEU A 729 -22.70 -18.74 20.21
N SER A 730 -23.28 -18.24 21.30
CA SER A 730 -23.52 -16.80 21.48
C SER A 730 -22.22 -16.00 21.61
N ALA A 731 -21.20 -16.56 22.29
CA ALA A 731 -19.87 -15.98 22.39
C ALA A 731 -19.22 -15.84 21.01
N TYR A 732 -19.29 -16.87 20.17
CA TYR A 732 -18.77 -16.79 18.80
C TYR A 732 -19.55 -15.78 17.94
N ALA A 733 -20.88 -15.73 18.06
CA ALA A 733 -21.70 -14.73 17.36
C ALA A 733 -21.37 -13.29 17.80
N PHE A 734 -21.12 -13.08 19.10
CA PHE A 734 -20.64 -11.81 19.65
C PHE A 734 -19.28 -11.43 19.07
N LEU A 735 -18.34 -12.37 18.99
CA LEU A 735 -17.02 -12.16 18.37
C LEU A 735 -17.11 -11.79 16.89
N VAL A 736 -18.02 -12.43 16.15
CA VAL A 736 -18.32 -12.09 14.75
C VAL A 736 -18.89 -10.68 14.61
N PHE A 737 -19.76 -10.26 15.54
CA PHE A 737 -20.25 -8.89 15.58
C PHE A 737 -19.10 -7.90 15.84
N VAL A 738 -18.26 -8.16 16.85
CA VAL A 738 -17.09 -7.33 17.20
C VAL A 738 -16.09 -7.23 16.04
N LEU A 739 -15.94 -8.31 15.26
CA LEU A 739 -15.11 -8.34 14.05
C LEU A 739 -15.62 -7.41 12.95
N LEU A 740 -16.93 -7.34 12.72
CA LEU A 740 -17.46 -6.71 11.51
C LEU A 740 -18.09 -5.33 11.74
N TYR A 741 -18.44 -5.00 12.99
CA TYR A 741 -19.17 -3.76 13.28
C TYR A 741 -18.32 -2.51 13.10
N VAL A 742 -18.96 -1.34 13.26
CA VAL A 742 -18.39 -0.01 13.04
C VAL A 742 -16.93 0.11 13.50
N PRO A 743 -16.01 0.63 12.68
CA PRO A 743 -14.61 0.82 13.10
C PRO A 743 -14.51 1.84 14.23
N CYS A 744 -13.36 1.92 14.90
CA CYS A 744 -13.18 2.86 16.02
C CYS A 744 -13.43 4.32 15.60
N MET A 745 -13.77 5.19 16.56
CA MET A 745 -14.08 6.60 16.30
C MET A 745 -12.95 7.31 15.55
N VAL A 746 -11.69 7.00 15.86
CA VAL A 746 -10.52 7.58 15.17
C VAL A 746 -10.48 7.17 13.69
N ALA A 747 -10.83 5.92 13.37
CA ALA A 747 -10.94 5.46 12.00
C ALA A 747 -12.08 6.18 11.28
N VAL A 748 -13.27 6.30 11.88
CA VAL A 748 -14.41 7.06 11.29
C VAL A 748 -14.04 8.53 11.04
N ALA A 749 -13.35 9.18 11.99
CA ALA A 749 -12.87 10.54 11.83
C ALA A 749 -11.85 10.66 10.68
N THR A 750 -11.04 9.62 10.47
CA THR A 750 -10.09 9.54 9.36
C THR A 750 -10.82 9.33 8.04
N ILE A 751 -11.83 8.46 7.96
CA ILE A 751 -12.70 8.30 6.78
C ILE A 751 -13.35 9.64 6.41
N LYS A 752 -13.92 10.34 7.40
CA LYS A 752 -14.49 11.68 7.22
C LYS A 752 -13.47 12.65 6.61
N ARG A 753 -12.22 12.63 7.08
CA ARG A 753 -11.16 13.51 6.58
C ARG A 753 -10.74 13.16 5.15
N GLU A 754 -10.70 11.87 4.80
CA GLU A 754 -10.25 11.44 3.47
C GLU A 754 -11.33 11.52 2.39
N ILE A 755 -12.58 11.17 2.70
CA ILE A 755 -13.67 11.06 1.70
C ILE A 755 -14.98 11.78 2.09
N GLY A 756 -15.04 12.44 3.25
CA GLY A 756 -16.17 13.31 3.66
C GLY A 756 -17.24 12.62 4.54
N TRP A 757 -18.13 13.44 5.11
CA TRP A 757 -19.16 13.00 6.08
C TRP A 757 -20.16 11.99 5.51
N LYS A 758 -20.58 12.15 4.26
CA LYS A 758 -21.54 11.24 3.60
C LYS A 758 -21.04 9.79 3.66
N TRP A 759 -19.76 9.59 3.34
CA TRP A 759 -19.15 8.28 3.34
C TRP A 759 -18.83 7.78 4.74
N ALA A 760 -18.44 8.66 5.67
CA ALA A 760 -18.23 8.26 7.06
C ALA A 760 -19.52 7.71 7.72
N ILE A 761 -20.65 8.41 7.53
CA ILE A 761 -21.96 7.95 8.03
C ILE A 761 -22.37 6.66 7.32
N PHE A 762 -22.20 6.59 6.00
CA PHE A 762 -22.45 5.37 5.25
C PHE A 762 -21.66 4.19 5.83
N THR A 763 -20.35 4.38 6.11
CA THR A 763 -19.51 3.36 6.75
C THR A 763 -20.07 2.87 8.06
N VAL A 764 -20.39 3.78 8.97
CA VAL A 764 -20.97 3.41 10.28
C VAL A 764 -22.21 2.54 10.11
N VAL A 765 -23.11 2.92 9.20
CA VAL A 765 -24.38 2.22 9.00
C VAL A 765 -24.18 0.85 8.34
N TYR A 766 -23.46 0.77 7.21
CA TYR A 766 -23.38 -0.52 6.50
C TYR A 766 -22.51 -1.54 7.23
N THR A 767 -21.40 -1.15 7.88
CA THR A 767 -20.57 -2.12 8.61
C THR A 767 -21.36 -2.72 9.78
N THR A 768 -22.14 -1.88 10.48
CA THR A 768 -23.00 -2.35 11.57
C THR A 768 -24.11 -3.25 11.06
N ALA A 769 -24.74 -2.92 9.94
CA ALA A 769 -25.75 -3.78 9.31
C ALA A 769 -25.16 -5.12 8.85
N VAL A 770 -23.99 -5.13 8.22
CA VAL A 770 -23.29 -6.35 7.80
C VAL A 770 -22.92 -7.19 9.02
N ALA A 771 -22.37 -6.59 10.07
CA ALA A 771 -22.03 -7.29 11.31
C ALA A 771 -23.24 -7.95 11.94
N TYR A 772 -24.36 -7.23 12.01
CA TYR A 772 -25.60 -7.73 12.57
C TYR A 772 -26.15 -8.91 11.76
N ILE A 773 -26.19 -8.80 10.43
CA ILE A 773 -26.67 -9.86 9.54
C ILE A 773 -25.80 -11.11 9.67
N VAL A 774 -24.46 -10.97 9.64
CA VAL A 774 -23.55 -12.12 9.71
C VAL A 774 -23.61 -12.76 11.10
N ALA A 775 -23.63 -12.00 12.19
CA ALA A 775 -23.79 -12.53 13.54
C ALA A 775 -25.13 -13.25 13.73
N LEU A 776 -26.22 -12.70 13.18
CA LEU A 776 -27.54 -13.33 13.19
C LEU A 776 -27.56 -14.66 12.45
N ILE A 777 -26.93 -14.73 11.26
CA ILE A 777 -26.79 -15.97 10.50
C ILE A 777 -26.01 -17.02 11.31
N VAL A 778 -24.92 -16.61 11.97
CA VAL A 778 -24.10 -17.50 12.78
C VAL A 778 -24.89 -18.04 13.98
N TYR A 779 -25.55 -17.17 14.74
CA TYR A 779 -26.29 -17.58 15.94
C TYR A 779 -27.54 -18.41 15.61
N GLN A 780 -28.41 -17.90 14.75
CA GLN A 780 -29.66 -18.58 14.40
C GLN A 780 -29.39 -19.83 13.55
N GLY A 781 -28.41 -19.78 12.65
CA GLY A 781 -27.97 -20.95 11.89
C GLY A 781 -27.37 -22.03 12.79
N GLY A 782 -26.57 -21.65 13.79
CA GLY A 782 -26.04 -22.58 14.78
C GLY A 782 -27.13 -23.24 15.62
N LEU A 783 -28.13 -22.47 16.06
CA LEU A 783 -29.30 -23.01 16.78
C LEU A 783 -30.08 -24.03 15.92
N LEU A 784 -30.28 -23.74 14.63
CA LEU A 784 -30.96 -24.64 13.70
C LEU A 784 -30.20 -25.96 13.47
N ILE A 785 -28.88 -25.94 13.57
CA ILE A 785 -28.01 -27.13 13.41
C ILE A 785 -27.83 -27.88 14.76
N GLY A 786 -28.36 -27.34 15.86
CA GLY A 786 -28.30 -27.95 17.20
C GLY A 786 -26.98 -27.70 17.93
N LEU A 787 -26.28 -26.60 17.63
CA LEU A 787 -25.01 -26.21 18.26
C LEU A 787 -25.20 -25.28 19.47
N GLY A 788 -26.44 -24.98 19.87
CA GLY A 788 -26.77 -23.96 20.87
C GLY A 788 -27.28 -24.49 22.19
#